data_AF-A0A1L1PKV2-F1
#
_entry.id   AF-A0A1L1PKV2-F1
#
_cell.length_a   1.000
_cell.length_b   1.000
_cell.length_c   1.000
_cell.angle_alpha   90.00
_cell.angle_beta   90.00
_cell.angle_gamma   90.00
#
_symmetry.space_group_name_H-M   'P 1'
#
loop_
_entity.id
_entity.type
_entity.pdbx_description
1 polymer ?
#
loop_
_entity_poly.entity_id
_entity_poly.type
_entity_poly.pdbx_seq_one_letter_code
_entity_poly.pdbx_strand_id
1 'polypeptide(L)'
;MSFPARAWPRQLSTKFVLIALTMLLLALLSIGLTMWVTRQLEGGAAAVNEAGRLRMQAWRLVSAWQGGRDPVQVQALVAEVDDTLTLLSRGDPVRPLAVPWSDNSRQGFAAIERRWNALRPIWAASAAPGADLARLTADIDTLVERIDALVRAMESTMSRYTAVLNLFQFVMMAMAVAAAVVSLYVGQLFVIHPLKRLRAALRQVEAGDFSARVEVDSHREFAELAAGFNHMAQRLQGLYHGLELQVQAKTRDLEAKRARLAALYEVSSLIVEARSLDELARGFARKLRAVSGADAVAIRWSDEGTRRYLMLASDCLPEQLVEEEQCLEAGQCACGQPPATARTRVIPIATAEDRSLGGCAQAGFVSLVGVPIRHQERLLGELNLFYRHEVLLGEDDRGLYDALAGHLANAAENLRAQALLREAAVSDERGLLARELHDSIAQSLSFLKIQVSLLKSAMERGDPAAVPAIIQEIEAGVIESTHDVRELLVHFRTRTDGDNIEDALRTTLRKFERQSGLSAHLDVQGHGVPLPSDAQLQVLHVLQEALSNVRKHASASEVFLDVRRGPRWQFTVRDNGRGFATESLRDADTHVGLHIMRERAQRIGASVRVRSSPGGGTEVSLDVPAPAAAAEPQGIA
;
A
#
# COMPACT_ATOMS: atom_id res chain seq x y z
N MET A 1 -18.86 70.37 -22.27
CA MET A 1 -18.54 69.71 -23.54
C MET A 1 -17.52 68.61 -23.27
N SER A 2 -18.02 67.40 -23.08
CA SER A 2 -17.25 66.18 -22.85
C SER A 2 -16.78 65.64 -24.21
N PHE A 3 -15.48 65.74 -24.49
CA PHE A 3 -14.88 65.04 -25.61
C PHE A 3 -14.90 63.53 -25.32
N PRO A 4 -15.44 62.68 -26.21
CA PRO A 4 -15.30 61.24 -26.05
C PRO A 4 -13.84 60.89 -26.28
N ALA A 5 -13.16 60.44 -25.23
CA ALA A 5 -11.87 59.78 -25.34
C ALA A 5 -12.08 58.53 -26.20
N ARG A 6 -11.78 58.64 -27.50
CA ARG A 6 -11.74 57.51 -28.43
C ARG A 6 -10.88 56.43 -27.79
N ALA A 7 -11.53 55.33 -27.41
CA ALA A 7 -10.87 54.09 -27.05
C ALA A 7 -9.84 53.77 -28.13
N TRP A 8 -8.59 53.61 -27.71
CA TRP A 8 -7.49 53.23 -28.58
C TRP A 8 -7.27 51.72 -28.37
N PRO A 9 -7.98 50.81 -29.05
CA PRO A 9 -7.67 49.41 -28.94
C PRO A 9 -6.52 49.17 -29.90
N ARG A 10 -5.29 49.18 -29.41
CA ARG A 10 -4.15 48.74 -30.24
C ARG A 10 -3.42 47.66 -29.49
N GLN A 11 -3.67 46.44 -29.97
CA GLN A 11 -2.84 45.27 -29.74
C GLN A 11 -1.37 45.66 -29.71
N LEU A 12 -0.59 44.99 -28.88
CA LEU A 12 0.82 45.31 -28.72
C LEU A 12 1.56 45.26 -30.07
N SER A 13 1.17 44.31 -30.93
CA SER A 13 1.60 44.20 -32.32
C SER A 13 1.38 45.48 -33.13
N THR A 14 0.20 46.10 -33.02
CA THR A 14 -0.12 47.34 -33.75
C THR A 14 0.75 48.51 -33.31
N LYS A 15 1.14 48.58 -32.02
CA LYS A 15 2.04 49.62 -31.52
C LYS A 15 3.44 49.45 -32.11
N PHE A 16 3.97 48.22 -32.13
CA PHE A 16 5.27 47.93 -32.74
C PHE A 16 5.28 48.20 -34.24
N VAL A 17 4.24 47.78 -34.97
CA VAL A 17 4.11 48.04 -36.42
C VAL A 17 4.09 49.54 -36.70
N LEU A 18 3.37 50.32 -35.89
CA LEU A 18 3.29 51.77 -36.07
C LEU A 18 4.66 52.44 -35.84
N ILE A 19 5.38 52.07 -34.78
CA ILE A 19 6.73 52.58 -34.52
C ILE A 19 7.67 52.21 -35.68
N ALA A 20 7.66 50.94 -36.11
CA ALA A 20 8.49 50.47 -37.22
C ALA A 20 8.18 51.22 -38.53
N LEU A 21 6.90 51.44 -38.85
CA LEU A 21 6.49 52.16 -40.06
C LEU A 21 6.89 53.64 -40.00
N THR A 22 6.80 54.28 -38.83
CA THR A 22 7.28 55.66 -38.66
C THR A 22 8.80 55.77 -38.84
N MET A 23 9.57 54.82 -38.29
CA MET A 23 11.03 54.79 -38.48
C MET A 23 11.41 54.53 -39.94
N LEU A 24 10.69 53.62 -40.63
CA LEU A 24 10.92 53.34 -42.05
C LEU A 24 10.66 54.57 -42.92
N LEU A 25 9.53 55.26 -42.70
CA LEU A 25 9.19 56.46 -43.47
C LEU A 25 10.23 57.57 -43.27
N LEU A 26 10.68 57.74 -42.02
CA LEU A 26 11.71 58.68 -41.67
C LEU A 26 13.06 58.35 -42.35
N ALA A 27 13.46 57.08 -42.35
CA ALA A 27 14.66 56.61 -43.05
C ALA A 27 14.58 56.86 -44.56
N LEU A 28 13.45 56.55 -45.20
CA LEU A 28 13.23 56.79 -46.64
C LEU A 28 13.31 58.27 -46.99
N LEU A 29 12.72 59.15 -46.17
CA LEU A 29 12.80 60.59 -46.36
C LEU A 29 14.25 61.09 -46.26
N SER A 30 15.03 60.53 -45.34
CA SER A 30 16.45 60.87 -45.19
C SER A 30 17.31 60.43 -46.36
N ILE A 31 17.10 59.21 -46.85
CA ILE A 31 17.78 58.70 -48.05
C ILE A 31 17.43 59.58 -49.25
N GLY A 32 16.15 59.90 -49.44
CA GLY A 32 15.68 60.76 -50.54
C GLY A 32 16.29 62.16 -50.50
N LEU A 33 16.32 62.81 -49.33
CA LEU A 33 16.94 64.13 -49.18
C LEU A 33 18.45 64.08 -49.43
N THR A 34 19.14 63.05 -48.94
CA THR A 34 20.58 62.88 -49.15
C THR A 34 20.89 62.72 -50.63
N MET A 35 20.17 61.85 -51.34
CA MET A 35 20.34 61.68 -52.79
C MET A 35 20.09 62.98 -53.57
N TRP A 36 19.06 63.75 -53.17
CA TRP A 36 18.74 65.03 -53.81
C TRP A 36 19.86 66.08 -53.61
N VAL A 37 20.38 66.25 -52.39
CA VAL A 37 21.47 67.19 -52.12
C VAL A 37 22.77 66.77 -52.81
N THR A 38 23.11 65.48 -52.79
CA THR A 38 24.32 64.98 -53.48
C THR A 38 24.30 65.32 -54.96
N ARG A 39 23.16 65.14 -55.64
CA ARG A 39 23.02 65.51 -57.06
C ARG A 39 23.22 67.00 -57.30
N GLN A 40 22.80 67.87 -56.37
CA GLN A 40 23.04 69.31 -56.47
C GLN A 40 24.50 69.69 -56.22
N LEU A 41 25.21 68.98 -55.33
CA LEU A 41 26.63 69.21 -55.06
C LEU A 41 27.51 68.78 -56.24
N GLU A 42 27.24 67.62 -56.83
CA GLU A 42 27.93 67.16 -58.05
C GLU A 42 27.72 68.14 -59.22
N GLY A 43 26.46 68.56 -59.43
CA GLY A 43 26.11 69.53 -60.47
C GLY A 43 26.72 70.91 -60.27
N GLY A 44 26.79 71.37 -59.02
CA GLY A 44 27.39 72.64 -58.66
C GLY A 44 28.90 72.67 -58.88
N ALA A 45 29.60 71.56 -58.60
CA ALA A 45 31.04 71.45 -58.84
C ALA A 45 31.38 71.54 -60.34
N ALA A 46 30.57 70.88 -61.19
CA ALA A 46 30.70 71.00 -62.63
C ALA A 46 30.48 72.44 -63.11
N ALA A 47 29.48 73.13 -62.55
CA ALA A 47 29.18 74.51 -62.89
C ALA A 47 30.26 75.50 -62.42
N VAL A 48 30.85 75.33 -61.23
CA VAL A 48 32.00 76.11 -60.76
C VAL A 48 33.20 75.94 -61.70
N ASN A 49 33.44 74.72 -62.19
CA ASN A 49 34.51 74.44 -63.14
C ASN A 49 34.28 75.12 -64.51
N GLU A 50 33.05 75.14 -65.03
CA GLU A 50 32.72 75.91 -66.25
C GLU A 50 32.84 77.43 -66.03
N ALA A 51 32.38 77.94 -64.88
CA ALA A 51 32.56 79.34 -64.55
C ALA A 51 34.05 79.73 -64.40
N GLY A 52 34.88 78.82 -63.90
CA GLY A 52 36.34 78.97 -63.92
C GLY A 52 36.92 78.98 -65.34
N ARG A 53 36.40 78.16 -66.26
CA ARG A 53 36.78 78.19 -67.69
C ARG A 53 36.48 79.54 -68.35
N LEU A 54 35.35 80.17 -68.04
CA LEU A 54 35.00 81.51 -68.55
C LEU A 54 36.09 82.54 -68.25
N ARG A 55 36.70 82.49 -67.06
CA ARG A 55 37.80 83.40 -66.68
C ARG A 55 38.97 83.26 -67.64
N MET A 56 39.35 82.02 -67.91
CA MET A 56 40.47 81.69 -68.78
C MET A 56 40.17 82.08 -70.24
N GLN A 57 38.95 81.82 -70.73
CA GLN A 57 38.49 82.24 -72.05
C GLN A 57 38.50 83.78 -72.20
N ALA A 58 38.07 84.51 -71.17
CA ALA A 58 38.11 85.97 -71.14
C ALA A 58 39.54 86.52 -71.27
N TRP A 59 40.52 85.93 -70.57
CA TRP A 59 41.94 86.30 -70.71
C TRP A 59 42.52 85.92 -72.07
N ARG A 60 42.12 84.77 -72.63
CA ARG A 60 42.57 84.36 -73.97
C ARG A 60 42.11 85.33 -75.06
N LEU A 61 40.97 85.99 -74.92
CA LEU A 61 40.53 87.06 -75.84
C LEU A 61 41.53 88.23 -75.87
N VAL A 62 41.99 88.69 -74.70
CA VAL A 62 43.02 89.75 -74.59
C VAL A 62 44.35 89.28 -75.20
N SER A 63 44.76 88.04 -74.91
CA SER A 63 46.01 87.48 -75.44
C SER A 63 45.99 87.31 -76.96
N ALA A 64 44.89 86.82 -77.54
CA ALA A 64 44.73 86.67 -78.99
C ALA A 64 44.76 88.02 -79.71
N TRP A 65 44.29 89.08 -79.04
CA TRP A 65 44.36 90.44 -79.55
C TRP A 65 45.78 91.02 -79.56
N GLN A 66 46.59 90.72 -78.55
CA GLN A 66 48.00 91.13 -78.47
C GLN A 66 48.90 90.41 -79.49
N GLY A 67 48.57 89.15 -79.82
CA GLY A 67 49.41 88.25 -80.62
C GLY A 67 49.32 88.35 -82.15
N GLY A 68 48.57 89.30 -82.71
CA GLY A 68 48.51 89.50 -84.17
C GLY A 68 47.14 89.43 -84.85
N ARG A 69 46.03 89.48 -84.09
CA ARG A 69 44.67 89.76 -84.59
C ARG A 69 44.18 88.80 -85.70
N ASP A 70 44.32 87.48 -85.51
CA ASP A 70 43.63 86.50 -86.37
C ASP A 70 42.10 86.56 -86.11
N PRO A 71 41.29 87.08 -87.06
CA PRO A 71 39.86 87.28 -86.87
C PRO A 71 39.10 85.96 -86.68
N VAL A 72 39.59 84.87 -87.28
CA VAL A 72 38.96 83.54 -87.17
C VAL A 72 39.15 83.01 -85.74
N GLN A 73 40.35 83.20 -85.18
CA GLN A 73 40.65 82.80 -83.82
C GLN A 73 39.82 83.59 -82.80
N VAL A 74 39.73 84.93 -82.92
CA VAL A 74 38.94 85.75 -81.99
C VAL A 74 37.44 85.40 -82.07
N GLN A 75 36.88 85.18 -83.25
CA GLN A 75 35.49 84.75 -83.40
C GLN A 75 35.22 83.39 -82.76
N ALA A 76 36.15 82.43 -82.88
CA ALA A 76 36.05 81.14 -82.21
C ALA A 76 36.05 81.28 -80.68
N LEU A 77 36.87 82.16 -80.11
CA LEU A 77 36.88 82.42 -78.65
C LEU A 77 35.60 83.13 -78.17
N VAL A 78 35.05 84.07 -78.95
CA VAL A 78 33.76 84.71 -78.64
C VAL A 78 32.64 83.67 -78.64
N ALA A 79 32.64 82.74 -79.59
CA ALA A 79 31.69 81.62 -79.61
C ALA A 79 31.88 80.68 -78.40
N GLU A 80 33.12 80.40 -77.98
CA GLU A 80 33.42 79.58 -76.80
C GLU A 80 32.84 80.18 -75.51
N VAL A 81 32.90 81.52 -75.36
CA VAL A 81 32.31 82.23 -74.22
C VAL A 81 30.77 82.22 -74.29
N ASP A 82 30.18 82.43 -75.48
CA ASP A 82 28.72 82.35 -75.70
C ASP A 82 28.19 80.94 -75.36
N ASP A 83 28.90 79.89 -75.78
CA ASP A 83 28.56 78.49 -75.49
C ASP A 83 28.64 78.20 -74.00
N THR A 84 29.69 78.69 -73.32
CA THR A 84 29.87 78.46 -71.88
C THR A 84 28.83 79.20 -71.04
N LEU A 85 28.44 80.42 -71.41
CA LEU A 85 27.32 81.15 -70.77
C LEU A 85 25.97 80.45 -71.02
N THR A 86 25.76 79.92 -72.23
CA THR A 86 24.56 79.15 -72.57
C THR A 86 24.50 77.84 -71.77
N LEU A 87 25.63 77.15 -71.61
CA LEU A 87 25.77 75.94 -70.82
C LEU A 87 25.48 76.19 -69.34
N LEU A 88 25.98 77.29 -68.76
CA LEU A 88 25.69 77.67 -67.38
C LEU A 88 24.22 78.05 -67.16
N SER A 89 23.57 78.69 -68.13
CA SER A 89 22.15 79.07 -68.00
C SER A 89 21.18 77.89 -68.17
N ARG A 90 21.44 77.00 -69.15
CA ARG A 90 20.55 75.87 -69.48
C ARG A 90 20.87 74.60 -68.70
N GLY A 91 22.11 74.45 -68.24
CA GLY A 91 22.63 73.22 -67.64
C GLY A 91 22.86 72.10 -68.67
N ASP A 92 23.44 71.00 -68.20
CA ASP A 92 23.63 69.76 -68.97
C ASP A 92 23.04 68.56 -68.18
N PRO A 93 22.00 67.89 -68.71
CA PRO A 93 21.40 66.73 -68.05
C PRO A 93 22.21 65.43 -68.23
N VAL A 94 23.11 65.35 -69.22
CA VAL A 94 23.95 64.18 -69.54
C VAL A 94 25.23 64.20 -68.72
N ARG A 95 25.86 65.37 -68.58
CA ARG A 95 26.93 65.62 -67.61
C ARG A 95 26.37 66.55 -66.55
N PRO A 96 25.87 66.05 -65.40
CA PRO A 96 25.04 66.83 -64.48
C PRO A 96 25.74 68.14 -64.16
N LEU A 97 25.29 69.20 -64.81
CA LEU A 97 25.76 70.55 -64.62
C LEU A 97 24.53 71.35 -64.26
N ALA A 98 24.46 71.70 -62.99
CA ALA A 98 23.37 72.44 -62.42
C ALA A 98 23.97 73.55 -61.57
N VAL A 99 23.81 74.79 -62.03
CA VAL A 99 24.24 75.96 -61.25
C VAL A 99 23.43 76.01 -59.95
N PRO A 100 24.08 76.13 -58.77
CA PRO A 100 23.39 76.32 -57.50
C PRO A 100 22.86 77.75 -57.45
N TRP A 101 21.69 77.96 -58.06
CA TRP A 101 21.06 79.26 -58.17
C TRP A 101 20.57 79.72 -56.79
N SER A 102 21.15 80.81 -56.32
CA SER A 102 20.70 81.66 -55.22
C SER A 102 20.42 83.05 -55.79
N ASP A 103 19.79 83.93 -55.02
CA ASP A 103 19.55 85.31 -55.46
C ASP A 103 20.86 86.00 -55.87
N ASN A 104 21.95 85.76 -55.11
CA ASN A 104 23.27 86.32 -55.40
C ASN A 104 23.91 85.74 -56.68
N SER A 105 23.82 84.42 -56.91
CA SER A 105 24.40 83.82 -58.14
C SER A 105 23.56 84.16 -59.37
N ARG A 106 22.23 84.29 -59.26
CA ARG A 106 21.36 84.78 -60.35
C ARG A 106 21.69 86.23 -60.72
N GLN A 107 21.82 87.11 -59.72
CA GLN A 107 22.21 88.52 -59.96
C GLN A 107 23.62 88.64 -60.54
N GLY A 108 24.58 87.86 -60.02
CA GLY A 108 25.95 87.80 -60.52
C GLY A 108 26.01 87.35 -61.99
N PHE A 109 25.30 86.27 -62.33
CA PHE A 109 25.21 85.77 -63.70
C PHE A 109 24.56 86.77 -64.65
N ALA A 110 23.43 87.37 -64.27
CA ALA A 110 22.78 88.41 -65.07
C ALA A 110 23.66 89.67 -65.26
N ALA A 111 24.55 89.96 -64.32
CA ALA A 111 25.54 91.04 -64.47
C ALA A 111 26.66 90.68 -65.46
N ILE A 112 27.10 89.40 -65.48
CA ILE A 112 28.05 88.88 -66.46
C ILE A 112 27.41 88.90 -67.86
N GLU A 113 26.20 88.38 -68.03
CA GLU A 113 25.50 88.38 -69.33
C GLU A 113 25.32 89.80 -69.89
N ARG A 114 24.88 90.76 -69.06
CA ARG A 114 24.75 92.16 -69.49
C ARG A 114 26.08 92.77 -69.90
N ARG A 115 27.15 92.52 -69.14
CA ARG A 115 28.49 93.03 -69.44
C ARG A 115 29.06 92.38 -70.70
N TRP A 116 28.92 91.07 -70.84
CA TRP A 116 29.35 90.33 -72.02
C TRP A 116 28.61 90.78 -73.27
N ASN A 117 27.28 90.94 -73.23
CA ASN A 117 26.50 91.43 -74.36
C ASN A 117 26.92 92.84 -74.83
N ALA A 118 27.42 93.69 -73.91
CA ALA A 118 27.98 94.99 -74.26
C ALA A 118 29.39 94.90 -74.90
N LEU A 119 30.20 93.92 -74.48
CA LEU A 119 31.56 93.71 -75.00
C LEU A 119 31.58 92.88 -76.30
N ARG A 120 30.66 91.94 -76.46
CA ARG A 120 30.51 91.02 -77.59
C ARG A 120 30.63 91.70 -78.96
N PRO A 121 29.92 92.80 -79.28
CA PRO A 121 30.04 93.45 -80.59
C PRO A 121 31.43 94.07 -80.83
N ILE A 122 32.14 94.47 -79.76
CA ILE A 122 33.49 95.07 -79.85
C ILE A 122 34.52 93.99 -80.22
N TRP A 123 34.34 92.77 -79.71
CA TRP A 123 35.18 91.61 -80.02
C TRP A 123 34.78 90.91 -81.33
N ALA A 124 33.49 90.94 -81.70
CA ALA A 124 32.95 90.30 -82.90
C ALA A 124 33.13 91.16 -84.18
N ALA A 125 33.12 92.48 -84.04
CA ALA A 125 33.54 93.36 -85.12
C ALA A 125 35.06 93.30 -85.25
N SER A 126 35.57 93.12 -86.47
CA SER A 126 36.97 93.34 -86.82
C SER A 126 37.32 94.81 -86.60
N ALA A 127 37.50 95.23 -85.34
CA ALA A 127 37.44 96.64 -84.99
C ALA A 127 38.55 97.45 -85.69
N ALA A 128 38.19 98.67 -86.08
CA ALA A 128 39.04 99.64 -86.78
C ALA A 128 40.43 99.82 -86.14
N PRO A 129 41.45 100.29 -86.90
CA PRO A 129 42.78 100.56 -86.36
C PRO A 129 42.67 101.67 -85.30
N GLY A 130 42.96 101.36 -84.03
CA GLY A 130 42.97 102.36 -82.94
C GLY A 130 42.17 102.04 -81.67
N ALA A 131 41.60 100.84 -81.52
CA ALA A 131 40.99 100.44 -80.24
C ALA A 131 42.05 100.40 -79.11
N ASP A 132 41.78 101.13 -78.03
CA ASP A 132 42.68 101.23 -76.86
C ASP A 132 42.77 99.89 -76.12
N LEU A 133 43.90 99.19 -76.28
CA LEU A 133 44.19 97.91 -75.62
C LEU A 133 44.09 98.02 -74.09
N ALA A 134 44.44 99.17 -73.50
CA ALA A 134 44.33 99.36 -72.06
C ALA A 134 42.86 99.33 -71.61
N ARG A 135 41.96 99.94 -72.40
CA ARG A 135 40.52 99.93 -72.14
C ARG A 135 39.90 98.54 -72.29
N LEU A 136 40.28 97.79 -73.32
CA LEU A 136 39.82 96.41 -73.53
C LEU A 136 40.29 95.46 -72.41
N THR A 137 41.54 95.65 -71.96
CA THR A 137 42.09 94.87 -70.84
C THR A 137 41.33 95.18 -69.55
N ALA A 138 41.10 96.45 -69.23
CA ALA A 138 40.32 96.86 -68.05
C ALA A 138 38.85 96.39 -68.09
N ASP A 139 38.24 96.34 -69.29
CA ASP A 139 36.89 95.82 -69.48
C ASP A 139 36.80 94.31 -69.22
N ILE A 140 37.83 93.54 -69.60
CA ILE A 140 37.97 92.10 -69.31
C ILE A 140 38.32 91.86 -67.85
N ASP A 141 39.18 92.67 -67.22
CA ASP A 141 39.44 92.60 -65.78
C ASP A 141 38.13 92.73 -64.98
N THR A 142 37.30 93.72 -65.33
CA THR A 142 35.98 93.92 -64.72
C THR A 142 35.04 92.72 -64.95
N LEU A 143 35.12 92.05 -66.11
CA LEU A 143 34.34 90.86 -66.41
C LEU A 143 34.81 89.66 -65.57
N VAL A 144 36.14 89.48 -65.45
CA VAL A 144 36.77 88.44 -64.64
C VAL A 144 36.44 88.60 -63.16
N GLU A 145 36.48 89.83 -62.62
CA GLU A 145 36.06 90.09 -61.23
C GLU A 145 34.60 89.69 -60.96
N ARG A 146 33.71 89.92 -61.95
CA ARG A 146 32.31 89.49 -61.87
C ARG A 146 32.16 87.98 -61.96
N ILE A 147 32.94 87.30 -62.80
CA ILE A 147 33.02 85.83 -62.86
C ILE A 147 33.48 85.28 -61.51
N ASP A 148 34.50 85.86 -60.89
CA ASP A 148 34.97 85.44 -59.56
C ASP A 148 33.97 85.71 -58.44
N ALA A 149 33.18 86.78 -58.55
CA ALA A 149 32.06 87.01 -57.64
C ALA A 149 30.94 85.95 -57.82
N LEU A 150 30.64 85.54 -59.06
CA LEU A 150 29.70 84.45 -59.34
C LEU A 150 30.20 83.11 -58.78
N VAL A 151 31.47 82.76 -59.02
CA VAL A 151 32.09 81.53 -58.49
C VAL A 151 32.00 81.49 -56.97
N ARG A 152 32.39 82.57 -56.28
CA ARG A 152 32.27 82.67 -54.81
C ARG A 152 30.83 82.53 -54.31
N ALA A 153 29.85 83.09 -55.04
CA ALA A 153 28.44 82.95 -54.70
C ALA A 153 27.94 81.49 -54.87
N MET A 154 28.43 80.78 -55.88
CA MET A 154 28.13 79.36 -56.10
C MET A 154 28.78 78.49 -55.03
N GLU A 155 30.06 78.68 -54.72
CA GLU A 155 30.79 77.97 -53.66
C GLU A 155 30.14 78.17 -52.28
N SER A 156 29.74 79.40 -51.94
CA SER A 156 29.00 79.69 -50.69
C SER A 156 27.66 78.95 -50.64
N THR A 157 26.96 78.85 -51.76
CA THR A 157 25.69 78.11 -51.85
C THR A 157 25.88 76.61 -51.70
N MET A 158 26.93 76.05 -52.32
CA MET A 158 27.31 74.65 -52.14
C MET A 158 27.71 74.35 -50.70
N SER A 159 28.49 75.21 -50.06
CA SER A 159 28.86 75.08 -48.64
C SER A 159 27.62 75.06 -47.73
N ARG A 160 26.61 75.91 -48.00
CA ARG A 160 25.31 75.87 -47.29
C ARG A 160 24.58 74.55 -47.50
N TYR A 161 24.54 74.00 -48.72
CA TYR A 161 23.93 72.70 -48.96
C TYR A 161 24.63 71.57 -48.18
N THR A 162 25.97 71.55 -48.16
CA THR A 162 26.74 70.58 -47.36
C THR A 162 26.45 70.74 -45.86
N ALA A 163 26.37 71.97 -45.34
CA ALA A 163 26.05 72.21 -43.93
C ALA A 163 24.63 71.76 -43.56
N VAL A 164 23.64 72.05 -44.40
CA VAL A 164 22.25 71.59 -44.21
C VAL A 164 22.16 70.07 -44.24
N LEU A 165 22.86 69.42 -45.18
CA LEU A 165 22.91 67.96 -45.26
C LEU A 165 23.49 67.34 -44.00
N ASN A 166 24.64 67.83 -43.54
CA ASN A 166 25.28 67.31 -42.33
C ASN A 166 24.41 67.51 -41.09
N LEU A 167 23.81 68.70 -40.91
CA LEU A 167 22.89 68.97 -39.80
C LEU A 167 21.71 68.00 -39.83
N PHE A 168 21.11 67.81 -41.02
CA PHE A 168 20.00 66.89 -41.19
C PHE A 168 20.39 65.44 -40.87
N GLN A 169 21.58 64.98 -41.32
CA GLN A 169 22.11 63.66 -41.00
C GLN A 169 22.31 63.44 -39.49
N PHE A 170 22.85 64.43 -38.77
CA PHE A 170 23.01 64.35 -37.32
C PHE A 170 21.66 64.28 -36.59
N VAL A 171 20.69 65.12 -36.98
CA VAL A 171 19.34 65.10 -36.39
C VAL A 171 18.65 63.77 -36.63
N MET A 172 18.75 63.23 -37.85
CA MET A 172 18.23 61.93 -38.22
C MET A 172 18.85 60.79 -37.42
N MET A 173 20.18 60.80 -37.26
CA MET A 173 20.90 59.81 -36.45
C MET A 173 20.46 59.86 -34.98
N ALA A 174 20.37 61.06 -34.39
CA ALA A 174 19.93 61.23 -33.01
C ALA A 174 18.50 60.72 -32.80
N MET A 175 17.60 61.01 -33.74
CA MET A 175 16.22 60.52 -33.70
C MET A 175 16.14 58.99 -33.87
N ALA A 176 16.97 58.39 -34.74
CA ALA A 176 17.03 56.95 -34.89
C ALA A 176 17.51 56.25 -33.60
N VAL A 177 18.54 56.80 -32.95
CA VAL A 177 19.03 56.30 -31.65
C VAL A 177 17.96 56.44 -30.57
N ALA A 178 17.31 57.61 -30.45
CA ALA A 178 16.25 57.82 -29.48
C ALA A 178 15.07 56.86 -29.70
N ALA A 179 14.64 56.66 -30.95
CA ALA A 179 13.58 55.73 -31.29
C ALA A 179 13.96 54.27 -30.97
N ALA A 180 15.22 53.87 -31.21
CA ALA A 180 15.71 52.54 -30.83
C ALA A 180 15.69 52.33 -29.31
N VAL A 181 16.13 53.32 -28.52
CA VAL A 181 16.09 53.26 -27.05
C VAL A 181 14.65 53.18 -26.55
N VAL A 182 13.74 54.00 -27.08
CA VAL A 182 12.32 53.95 -26.72
C VAL A 182 11.71 52.59 -27.08
N SER A 183 12.01 52.05 -28.26
CA SER A 183 11.53 50.73 -28.69
C SER A 183 12.01 49.61 -27.76
N LEU A 184 13.30 49.61 -27.39
CA LEU A 184 13.86 48.67 -26.42
C LEU A 184 13.19 48.79 -25.05
N TYR A 185 12.99 50.02 -24.56
CA TYR A 185 12.34 50.27 -23.27
C TYR A 185 10.88 49.80 -23.25
N VAL A 186 10.12 50.13 -24.30
CA VAL A 186 8.74 49.66 -24.50
C VAL A 186 8.69 48.13 -24.58
N GLY A 187 9.63 47.50 -25.27
CA GLY A 187 9.77 46.03 -25.32
C GLY A 187 10.05 45.40 -23.94
N GLN A 188 10.90 46.01 -23.12
CA GLN A 188 11.17 45.54 -21.76
C GLN A 188 9.89 45.57 -20.89
N LEU A 189 9.18 46.69 -20.91
CA LEU A 189 7.98 46.89 -20.09
C LEU A 189 6.80 46.01 -20.52
N PHE A 190 6.52 45.91 -21.82
CA PHE A 190 5.29 45.29 -22.30
C PHE A 190 5.43 43.86 -22.78
N VAL A 191 6.66 43.35 -22.99
CA VAL A 191 6.90 41.97 -23.42
C VAL A 191 7.72 41.20 -22.39
N ILE A 192 8.91 41.69 -22.06
CA ILE A 192 9.89 40.91 -21.29
C ILE A 192 9.48 40.79 -19.82
N HIS A 193 9.02 41.87 -19.19
CA HIS A 193 8.57 41.83 -17.80
C HIS A 193 7.36 40.91 -17.58
N PRO A 194 6.26 41.01 -18.34
CA PRO A 194 5.13 40.08 -18.22
C PRO A 194 5.53 38.61 -18.44
N LEU A 195 6.38 38.35 -19.44
CA LEU A 195 6.83 36.99 -19.72
C LEU A 195 7.69 36.42 -18.57
N LYS A 196 8.56 37.23 -17.97
CA LYS A 196 9.35 36.83 -16.79
C LYS A 196 8.45 36.49 -15.60
N ARG A 197 7.40 37.27 -15.35
CA ARG A 197 6.41 37.01 -14.28
C ARG A 197 5.66 35.71 -14.51
N LEU A 198 5.16 35.49 -15.73
CA LEU A 198 4.46 34.25 -16.09
C LEU A 198 5.37 33.02 -15.93
N ARG A 199 6.63 33.11 -16.37
CA ARG A 199 7.61 32.03 -16.20
C ARG A 199 7.94 31.75 -14.72
N ALA A 200 8.00 32.79 -13.89
CA ALA A 200 8.23 32.62 -12.46
C ALA A 200 7.05 31.91 -11.77
N ALA A 201 5.82 32.31 -12.09
CA ALA A 201 4.62 31.66 -11.57
C ALA A 201 4.50 30.20 -12.04
N LEU A 202 4.88 29.91 -13.29
CA LEU A 202 4.92 28.53 -13.80
C LEU A 202 5.88 27.65 -12.98
N ARG A 203 7.08 28.17 -12.67
CA ARG A 203 8.05 27.45 -11.81
C ARG A 203 7.54 27.21 -10.39
N GLN A 204 6.75 28.13 -9.84
CA GLN A 204 6.12 27.94 -8.53
C GLN A 204 5.11 26.79 -8.55
N VAL A 205 4.27 26.74 -9.60
CA VAL A 205 3.32 25.64 -9.81
C VAL A 205 4.05 24.30 -10.01
N GLU A 206 5.14 24.28 -10.79
CA GLU A 206 5.99 23.08 -10.96
C GLU A 206 6.64 22.61 -9.64
N ALA A 207 6.96 23.55 -8.74
CA ALA A 207 7.50 23.25 -7.41
C ALA A 207 6.42 22.82 -6.39
N GLY A 208 5.14 22.75 -6.79
CA GLY A 208 4.02 22.33 -5.95
C GLY A 208 3.27 23.46 -5.25
N ASP A 209 3.64 24.72 -5.48
CA ASP A 209 2.88 25.88 -4.99
C ASP A 209 1.78 26.27 -5.98
N PHE A 210 0.61 25.64 -5.82
CA PHE A 210 -0.58 25.93 -6.64
C PHE A 210 -1.31 27.22 -6.24
N SER A 211 -0.86 27.91 -5.18
CA SER A 211 -1.43 29.20 -4.77
C SER A 211 -0.88 30.38 -5.61
N ALA A 212 0.19 30.14 -6.37
CA ALA A 212 0.80 31.13 -7.26
C ALA A 212 -0.23 31.78 -8.20
N ARG A 213 -0.19 33.12 -8.29
CA ARG A 213 -1.03 33.91 -9.20
C ARG A 213 -0.18 34.93 -9.95
N VAL A 214 -0.58 35.20 -11.19
CA VAL A 214 0.00 36.25 -12.03
C VAL A 214 -0.94 37.44 -12.05
N GLU A 215 -0.43 38.62 -11.73
CA GLU A 215 -1.19 39.87 -11.86
C GLU A 215 -1.64 40.09 -13.31
N VAL A 216 -2.90 40.47 -13.49
CA VAL A 216 -3.47 40.73 -14.81
C VAL A 216 -3.07 42.15 -15.23
N ASP A 217 -2.03 42.25 -16.05
CA ASP A 217 -1.61 43.54 -16.64
C ASP A 217 -2.69 44.08 -17.60
N SER A 218 -2.74 45.40 -17.78
CA SER A 218 -3.75 46.12 -18.59
C SER A 218 -3.69 45.85 -20.11
N HIS A 219 -2.80 44.98 -20.61
CA HIS A 219 -2.68 44.67 -22.04
C HIS A 219 -3.38 43.36 -22.37
N ARG A 220 -4.25 43.42 -23.38
CA ARG A 220 -5.24 42.38 -23.68
C ARG A 220 -4.63 40.99 -23.87
N GLU A 221 -3.50 40.90 -24.58
CA GLU A 221 -2.88 39.62 -24.94
C GLU A 221 -2.24 38.92 -23.72
N PHE A 222 -1.49 39.65 -22.90
CA PHE A 222 -0.88 39.08 -21.68
C PHE A 222 -1.91 38.93 -20.54
N ALA A 223 -2.94 39.78 -20.51
CA ALA A 223 -4.06 39.65 -19.58
C ALA A 223 -4.79 38.32 -19.78
N GLU A 224 -5.05 37.94 -21.04
CA GLU A 224 -5.71 36.68 -21.37
C GLU A 224 -4.86 35.46 -20.96
N LEU A 225 -3.55 35.51 -21.21
CA LEU A 225 -2.61 34.47 -20.76
C LEU A 225 -2.54 34.37 -19.23
N ALA A 226 -2.46 35.50 -18.54
CA ALA A 226 -2.44 35.54 -17.07
C ALA A 226 -3.75 35.00 -16.46
N ALA A 227 -4.90 35.36 -17.05
CA ALA A 227 -6.20 34.83 -16.64
C ALA A 227 -6.30 33.31 -16.86
N GLY A 228 -5.88 32.82 -18.02
CA GLY A 228 -5.83 31.38 -18.32
C GLY A 228 -4.93 30.62 -17.35
N PHE A 229 -3.74 31.16 -17.05
CA PHE A 229 -2.83 30.60 -16.05
C PHE A 229 -3.47 30.54 -14.65
N ASN A 230 -4.06 31.64 -14.19
CA ASN A 230 -4.68 31.72 -12.87
C ASN A 230 -5.84 30.71 -12.72
N HIS A 231 -6.66 30.55 -13.76
CA HIS A 231 -7.74 29.57 -13.77
C HIS A 231 -7.23 28.12 -13.71
N MET A 232 -6.15 27.80 -14.44
CA MET A 232 -5.48 26.50 -14.35
C MET A 232 -4.93 26.24 -12.94
N ALA A 233 -4.21 27.21 -12.37
CA ALA A 233 -3.65 27.11 -11.02
C ALA A 233 -4.73 26.90 -9.96
N GLN A 234 -5.86 27.61 -10.07
CA GLN A 234 -7.01 27.43 -9.17
C GLN A 234 -7.63 26.03 -9.28
N ARG A 235 -7.77 25.47 -10.49
CA ARG A 235 -8.26 24.09 -10.66
C ARG A 235 -7.31 23.06 -10.03
N LEU A 236 -6.00 23.20 -10.25
CA LEU A 236 -5.00 22.32 -9.64
C LEU A 236 -5.04 22.40 -8.11
N GLN A 237 -5.09 23.61 -7.55
CA GLN A 237 -5.20 23.81 -6.10
C GLN A 237 -6.45 23.13 -5.52
N GLY A 238 -7.60 23.25 -6.20
CA GLY A 238 -8.84 22.58 -5.79
C GLY A 238 -8.76 21.06 -5.81
N LEU A 239 -8.14 20.47 -6.85
CA LEU A 239 -7.96 19.03 -6.96
C LEU A 239 -7.04 18.48 -5.87
N TYR A 240 -5.90 19.12 -5.62
CA TYR A 240 -4.97 18.71 -4.57
C TYR A 240 -5.58 18.81 -3.17
N HIS A 241 -6.28 19.92 -2.88
CA HIS A 241 -6.95 20.07 -1.57
C HIS A 241 -8.07 19.04 -1.38
N GLY A 242 -8.85 18.75 -2.42
CA GLY A 242 -9.87 17.70 -2.38
C GLY A 242 -9.28 16.30 -2.14
N LEU A 243 -8.17 15.98 -2.80
CA LEU A 243 -7.47 14.71 -2.61
C LEU A 243 -6.89 14.61 -1.20
N GLU A 244 -6.30 15.68 -0.68
CA GLU A 244 -5.73 15.71 0.67
C GLU A 244 -6.81 15.45 1.73
N LEU A 245 -7.98 16.07 1.60
CA LEU A 245 -9.14 15.80 2.47
C LEU A 245 -9.59 14.34 2.39
N GLN A 246 -9.65 13.76 1.18
CA GLN A 246 -9.99 12.35 1.00
C GLN A 246 -8.94 11.40 1.61
N VAL A 247 -7.65 11.70 1.43
CA VAL A 247 -6.55 10.93 2.02
C VAL A 247 -6.66 10.98 3.54
N GLN A 248 -6.82 12.16 4.14
CA GLN A 248 -6.98 12.29 5.59
C GLN A 248 -8.21 11.53 6.11
N ALA A 249 -9.35 11.61 5.42
CA ALA A 249 -10.55 10.87 5.78
C ALA A 249 -10.33 9.34 5.69
N LYS A 250 -9.69 8.85 4.62
CA LYS A 250 -9.37 7.43 4.44
C LYS A 250 -8.34 6.92 5.44
N THR A 251 -7.33 7.71 5.78
CA THR A 251 -6.34 7.36 6.79
C THR A 251 -6.99 7.17 8.16
N ARG A 252 -7.89 8.08 8.56
CA ARG A 252 -8.65 7.94 9.82
C ARG A 252 -9.52 6.69 9.85
N ASP A 253 -10.21 6.37 8.75
CA ASP A 253 -11.03 5.15 8.63
C ASP A 253 -10.17 3.87 8.71
N LEU A 254 -9.00 3.87 8.06
CA LEU A 254 -8.04 2.76 8.11
C LEU A 254 -7.46 2.54 9.51
N GLU A 255 -7.10 3.63 10.21
CA GLU A 255 -6.60 3.55 11.58
C GLU A 255 -7.65 2.98 12.53
N ALA A 256 -8.92 3.42 12.42
CA ALA A 256 -10.02 2.88 13.20
C ALA A 256 -10.22 1.37 12.94
N LYS A 257 -10.21 0.93 11.67
CA LYS A 257 -10.31 -0.49 11.31
C LYS A 257 -9.13 -1.31 11.83
N ARG A 258 -7.91 -0.76 11.76
CA ARG A 258 -6.70 -1.43 12.26
C ARG A 258 -6.75 -1.62 13.77
N ALA A 259 -7.23 -0.62 14.52
CA ALA A 259 -7.42 -0.73 15.97
C ALA A 259 -8.40 -1.85 16.34
N ARG A 260 -9.53 -1.98 15.61
CA ARG A 260 -10.51 -3.06 15.81
C ARG A 260 -9.93 -4.44 15.55
N LEU A 261 -9.19 -4.61 14.45
CA LEU A 261 -8.52 -5.89 14.14
C LEU A 261 -7.47 -6.26 15.20
N ALA A 262 -6.71 -5.28 15.68
CA ALA A 262 -5.74 -5.52 16.76
C ALA A 262 -6.44 -5.99 18.04
N ALA A 263 -7.57 -5.37 18.42
CA ALA A 263 -8.36 -5.78 19.58
C ALA A 263 -8.89 -7.23 19.44
N LEU A 264 -9.44 -7.59 18.28
CA LEU A 264 -9.89 -8.96 18.01
C LEU A 264 -8.73 -9.97 18.10
N TYR A 265 -7.57 -9.63 17.56
CA TYR A 265 -6.40 -10.50 17.58
C TYR A 265 -5.85 -10.71 19.00
N GLU A 266 -5.74 -9.64 19.80
CA GLU A 266 -5.27 -9.73 21.19
C GLU A 266 -6.17 -10.63 22.04
N VAL A 267 -7.49 -10.52 21.86
CA VAL A 267 -8.46 -11.37 22.57
C VAL A 267 -8.39 -12.82 22.09
N SER A 268 -8.28 -13.06 20.79
CA SER A 268 -8.08 -14.41 20.24
C SER A 268 -6.80 -15.06 20.76
N SER A 269 -5.70 -14.32 20.94
CA SER A 269 -4.46 -14.84 21.52
C SER A 269 -4.67 -15.31 22.97
N LEU A 270 -5.40 -14.53 23.76
CA LEU A 270 -5.69 -14.87 25.16
C LEU A 270 -6.53 -16.16 25.28
N ILE A 271 -7.45 -16.37 24.34
CA ILE A 271 -8.29 -17.58 24.28
C ILE A 271 -7.46 -18.85 24.11
N VAL A 272 -6.38 -18.79 23.32
CA VAL A 272 -5.53 -19.97 23.05
C VAL A 272 -4.67 -20.35 24.26
N GLU A 273 -4.28 -19.37 25.09
CA GLU A 273 -3.36 -19.59 26.21
C GLU A 273 -4.06 -20.04 27.51
N ALA A 274 -5.34 -19.68 27.69
CA ALA A 274 -6.05 -19.91 28.94
C ALA A 274 -6.29 -21.41 29.23
N ARG A 275 -6.01 -21.83 30.47
CA ARG A 275 -6.17 -23.24 30.90
C ARG A 275 -7.40 -23.49 31.75
N SER A 276 -8.09 -22.43 32.17
CA SER A 276 -9.27 -22.49 33.03
C SER A 276 -10.23 -21.37 32.69
N LEU A 277 -11.51 -21.56 33.04
CA LEU A 277 -12.55 -20.55 32.83
C LEU A 277 -12.27 -19.27 33.61
N ASP A 278 -11.74 -19.37 34.83
CA ASP A 278 -11.33 -18.22 35.65
C ASP A 278 -10.23 -17.38 35.00
N GLU A 279 -9.17 -18.03 34.50
CA GLU A 279 -8.05 -17.36 33.84
C GLU A 279 -8.51 -16.66 32.56
N LEU A 280 -9.33 -17.34 31.76
CA LEU A 280 -9.94 -16.80 30.55
C LEU A 280 -10.79 -15.57 30.88
N ALA A 281 -11.70 -15.67 31.85
CA ALA A 281 -12.61 -14.58 32.22
C ALA A 281 -11.84 -13.35 32.74
N ARG A 282 -10.86 -13.53 33.63
CA ARG A 282 -10.05 -12.41 34.17
C ARG A 282 -9.16 -11.77 33.10
N GLY A 283 -8.57 -12.58 32.23
CA GLY A 283 -7.78 -12.10 31.10
C GLY A 283 -8.62 -11.28 30.13
N PHE A 284 -9.81 -11.79 29.79
CA PHE A 284 -10.75 -11.15 28.89
C PHE A 284 -11.31 -9.85 29.48
N ALA A 285 -11.68 -9.82 30.76
CA ALA A 285 -12.20 -8.62 31.42
C ALA A 285 -11.20 -7.44 31.34
N ARG A 286 -9.92 -7.71 31.63
CA ARG A 286 -8.84 -6.71 31.54
C ARG A 286 -8.64 -6.18 30.12
N LYS A 287 -8.64 -7.07 29.12
CA LYS A 287 -8.48 -6.68 27.72
C LYS A 287 -9.69 -5.92 27.19
N LEU A 288 -10.89 -6.37 27.52
CA LEU A 288 -12.11 -5.70 27.11
C LEU A 288 -12.22 -4.30 27.72
N ARG A 289 -11.81 -4.09 28.98
CA ARG A 289 -11.73 -2.76 29.60
C ARG A 289 -10.84 -1.82 28.78
N ALA A 290 -9.64 -2.27 28.43
CA ALA A 290 -8.68 -1.48 27.65
C ALA A 290 -9.19 -1.15 26.24
N VAL A 291 -9.83 -2.10 25.55
CA VAL A 291 -10.36 -1.94 24.19
C VAL A 291 -11.59 -1.02 24.17
N SER A 292 -12.48 -1.18 25.15
CA SER A 292 -13.73 -0.42 25.21
C SER A 292 -13.60 0.97 25.85
N GLY A 293 -12.46 1.24 26.50
CA GLY A 293 -12.25 2.46 27.28
C GLY A 293 -13.16 2.56 28.51
N ALA A 294 -13.76 1.44 28.94
CA ALA A 294 -14.62 1.41 30.11
C ALA A 294 -13.82 1.66 31.40
N ASP A 295 -14.46 2.29 32.38
CA ASP A 295 -13.88 2.49 33.70
C ASP A 295 -13.84 1.19 34.52
N ALA A 296 -14.82 0.30 34.30
CA ALA A 296 -14.86 -1.03 34.87
C ALA A 296 -15.55 -2.04 33.95
N VAL A 297 -15.26 -3.33 34.13
CA VAL A 297 -15.89 -4.44 33.42
C VAL A 297 -16.30 -5.54 34.39
N ALA A 298 -17.44 -6.17 34.14
CA ALA A 298 -17.83 -7.42 34.79
C ALA A 298 -18.26 -8.46 33.75
N ILE A 299 -17.86 -9.72 33.96
CA ILE A 299 -18.27 -10.88 33.16
C ILE A 299 -19.13 -11.75 34.06
N ARG A 300 -20.39 -11.94 33.65
CA ARG A 300 -21.34 -12.77 34.36
C ARG A 300 -21.75 -13.95 33.50
N TRP A 301 -21.81 -15.13 34.11
CA TRP A 301 -22.19 -16.36 33.45
C TRP A 301 -23.48 -16.88 34.04
N SER A 302 -24.38 -17.34 33.18
CA SER A 302 -25.65 -17.92 33.57
C SER A 302 -25.74 -19.34 33.04
N ASP A 303 -26.17 -20.25 33.90
CA ASP A 303 -26.67 -21.55 33.44
C ASP A 303 -28.16 -21.45 33.13
N GLU A 304 -28.59 -22.15 32.08
CA GLU A 304 -29.91 -22.02 31.46
C GLU A 304 -31.04 -22.44 32.42
N GLY A 305 -30.75 -23.35 33.34
CA GLY A 305 -31.70 -23.85 34.33
C GLY A 305 -31.93 -22.94 35.54
N THR A 306 -30.99 -22.04 35.88
CA THR A 306 -31.01 -21.33 37.17
C THR A 306 -31.47 -19.88 37.08
N ARG A 307 -31.51 -19.28 35.88
CA ARG A 307 -31.79 -17.85 35.66
C ARG A 307 -30.95 -16.93 36.57
N ARG A 308 -29.73 -17.38 36.92
CA ARG A 308 -28.81 -16.70 37.82
C ARG A 308 -27.52 -16.38 37.10
N TYR A 309 -27.09 -15.14 37.19
CA TYR A 309 -25.87 -14.59 36.63
C TYR A 309 -24.81 -14.54 37.72
N LEU A 310 -23.87 -15.48 37.70
CA LEU A 310 -22.71 -15.53 38.58
C LEU A 310 -21.56 -14.71 37.99
N MET A 311 -20.97 -13.80 38.76
CA MET A 311 -19.79 -13.07 38.33
C MET A 311 -18.56 -13.98 38.29
N LEU A 312 -18.01 -14.21 37.09
CA LEU A 312 -16.78 -14.99 36.89
C LEU A 312 -15.52 -14.14 37.04
N ALA A 313 -15.59 -12.90 36.57
CA ALA A 313 -14.49 -11.97 36.63
C ALA A 313 -14.99 -10.53 36.60
N SER A 314 -14.22 -9.65 37.21
CA SER A 314 -14.35 -8.21 37.08
C SER A 314 -12.98 -7.57 36.96
N ASP A 315 -12.96 -6.36 36.43
CA ASP A 315 -11.76 -5.54 36.34
C ASP A 315 -12.12 -4.08 36.63
N CYS A 316 -11.44 -3.47 37.60
CA CYS A 316 -11.74 -2.15 38.14
C CYS A 316 -13.18 -1.91 38.68
N LEU A 317 -13.95 -2.98 38.94
CA LEU A 317 -15.22 -2.86 39.65
C LEU A 317 -14.97 -2.69 41.17
N PRO A 318 -15.65 -1.75 41.87
CA PRO A 318 -15.50 -1.59 43.32
C PRO A 318 -15.78 -2.87 44.10
N GLU A 319 -14.99 -3.17 45.14
CA GLU A 319 -15.11 -4.41 45.94
C GLU A 319 -16.51 -4.60 46.54
N GLN A 320 -17.14 -3.53 47.04
CA GLN A 320 -18.52 -3.58 47.55
C GLN A 320 -19.50 -4.12 46.50
N LEU A 321 -19.40 -3.67 45.25
CA LEU A 321 -20.26 -4.17 44.16
C LEU A 321 -19.93 -5.61 43.78
N VAL A 322 -18.66 -6.02 43.85
CA VAL A 322 -18.27 -7.42 43.59
C VAL A 322 -18.87 -8.36 44.64
N GLU A 323 -18.87 -7.96 45.91
CA GLU A 323 -19.43 -8.73 47.02
C GLU A 323 -20.97 -8.76 47.00
N GLU A 324 -21.62 -7.60 46.81
CA GLU A 324 -23.08 -7.48 46.80
C GLU A 324 -23.73 -8.10 45.55
N GLU A 325 -23.08 -8.00 44.39
CA GLU A 325 -23.62 -8.46 43.11
C GLU A 325 -22.93 -9.73 42.58
N GLN A 326 -22.36 -10.55 43.47
CA GLN A 326 -21.67 -11.77 43.09
C GLN A 326 -22.57 -12.74 42.31
N CYS A 327 -23.87 -12.79 42.66
CA CYS A 327 -24.88 -13.56 41.94
C CYS A 327 -26.17 -12.74 41.81
N LEU A 328 -26.65 -12.55 40.57
CA LEU A 328 -27.87 -11.80 40.27
C LEU A 328 -28.93 -12.70 39.66
N GLU A 329 -30.20 -12.51 40.02
CA GLU A 329 -31.30 -13.15 39.30
C GLU A 329 -31.67 -12.34 38.04
N ALA A 330 -31.95 -13.05 36.94
CA ALA A 330 -32.26 -12.43 35.65
C ALA A 330 -33.42 -11.43 35.78
N GLY A 331 -33.19 -10.19 35.36
CA GLY A 331 -34.16 -9.11 35.39
C GLY A 331 -34.26 -8.32 36.72
N GLN A 332 -33.57 -8.71 37.79
CA GLN A 332 -33.53 -7.92 39.04
C GLN A 332 -32.57 -6.72 38.96
N CYS A 333 -31.54 -6.83 38.13
CA CYS A 333 -30.58 -5.77 37.83
C CYS A 333 -30.44 -5.63 36.31
N ALA A 334 -30.09 -4.44 35.85
CA ALA A 334 -29.85 -4.21 34.43
C ALA A 334 -28.62 -4.98 33.89
N CYS A 335 -27.74 -5.43 34.79
CA CYS A 335 -26.58 -6.28 34.53
C CYS A 335 -26.87 -7.79 34.38
N GLY A 336 -28.15 -8.18 34.26
CA GLY A 336 -28.57 -9.57 34.07
C GLY A 336 -29.80 -9.67 33.17
N GLN A 337 -29.60 -9.64 31.85
CA GLN A 337 -30.67 -9.60 30.86
C GLN A 337 -31.46 -10.91 30.76
N PRO A 338 -32.81 -10.88 30.72
CA PRO A 338 -33.57 -12.09 30.44
C PRO A 338 -33.36 -12.58 28.99
N PRO A 339 -33.31 -13.91 28.75
CA PRO A 339 -32.97 -14.48 27.44
C PRO A 339 -33.79 -13.93 26.26
N ALA A 340 -35.09 -13.73 26.45
CA ALA A 340 -36.00 -13.28 25.40
C ALA A 340 -35.71 -11.86 24.87
N THR A 341 -35.01 -11.02 25.63
CA THR A 341 -34.75 -9.62 25.29
C THR A 341 -33.27 -9.27 25.20
N ALA A 342 -32.38 -10.27 25.33
CA ALA A 342 -30.96 -10.06 25.48
C ALA A 342 -30.36 -9.44 24.22
N ARG A 343 -29.84 -8.21 24.28
CA ARG A 343 -29.18 -7.54 23.15
C ARG A 343 -28.18 -6.51 23.63
N THR A 344 -27.20 -6.21 22.78
CA THR A 344 -26.22 -5.16 23.08
C THR A 344 -26.86 -3.79 23.13
N ARG A 345 -26.87 -3.18 24.33
CA ARG A 345 -27.58 -1.92 24.58
C ARG A 345 -26.85 -1.05 25.60
N VAL A 346 -26.98 0.25 25.42
CA VAL A 346 -26.59 1.26 26.41
C VAL A 346 -27.75 1.45 27.38
N ILE A 347 -27.42 1.47 28.67
CA ILE A 347 -28.33 1.60 29.79
C ILE A 347 -27.86 2.83 30.58
N PRO A 348 -28.59 3.95 30.53
CA PRO A 348 -28.26 5.12 31.34
C PRO A 348 -28.48 4.78 32.81
N ILE A 349 -27.50 5.10 33.65
CA ILE A 349 -27.60 4.95 35.10
C ILE A 349 -28.15 6.27 35.62
N ALA A 350 -29.47 6.35 35.79
CA ALA A 350 -30.11 7.48 36.44
C ALA A 350 -29.83 7.47 37.95
N THR A 351 -30.21 8.55 38.63
CA THR A 351 -30.01 8.81 40.07
C THR A 351 -30.19 7.57 40.96
N ALA A 352 -29.50 7.55 42.11
CA ALA A 352 -29.42 6.43 43.07
C ALA A 352 -30.76 5.89 43.64
N GLU A 353 -31.90 6.42 43.18
CA GLU A 353 -33.26 5.98 43.49
C GLU A 353 -33.72 4.79 42.63
N ASP A 354 -33.02 4.47 41.54
CA ASP A 354 -33.29 3.26 40.75
C ASP A 354 -32.86 2.00 41.54
N ARG A 355 -33.85 1.19 41.94
CA ARG A 355 -33.62 -0.05 42.71
C ARG A 355 -32.71 -1.05 41.99
N SER A 356 -32.61 -0.99 40.66
CA SER A 356 -31.85 -1.96 39.87
C SER A 356 -30.38 -1.60 39.68
N LEU A 357 -30.01 -0.31 39.82
CA LEU A 357 -28.68 0.23 39.52
C LEU A 357 -28.13 1.16 40.62
N GLY A 358 -28.79 1.24 41.78
CA GLY A 358 -28.42 2.14 42.88
C GLY A 358 -26.97 2.00 43.34
N GLY A 359 -26.44 0.77 43.44
CA GLY A 359 -25.03 0.53 43.76
C GLY A 359 -24.07 1.06 42.70
N CYS A 360 -24.41 0.89 41.41
CA CYS A 360 -23.62 1.42 40.29
C CYS A 360 -23.62 2.97 40.28
N ALA A 361 -24.77 3.60 40.59
CA ALA A 361 -24.88 5.04 40.71
C ALA A 361 -24.07 5.58 41.90
N GLN A 362 -24.09 4.90 43.06
CA GLN A 362 -23.27 5.25 44.22
C GLN A 362 -21.76 5.13 43.95
N ALA A 363 -21.36 4.17 43.11
CA ALA A 363 -19.98 4.03 42.63
C ALA A 363 -19.56 5.10 41.61
N GLY A 364 -20.47 5.97 41.18
CA GLY A 364 -20.21 7.10 40.28
C GLY A 364 -20.28 6.75 38.79
N PHE A 365 -20.86 5.60 38.42
CA PHE A 365 -21.11 5.26 37.02
C PHE A 365 -22.36 5.97 36.49
N VAL A 366 -22.28 6.43 35.25
CA VAL A 366 -23.32 7.21 34.55
C VAL A 366 -23.94 6.40 33.40
N SER A 367 -23.19 5.46 32.82
CA SER A 367 -23.68 4.60 31.73
C SER A 367 -23.14 3.19 31.85
N LEU A 368 -23.97 2.23 31.47
CA LEU A 368 -23.66 0.81 31.40
C LEU A 368 -23.91 0.30 29.99
N VAL A 369 -22.99 -0.47 29.42
CA VAL A 369 -23.24 -1.24 28.20
C VAL A 369 -23.33 -2.72 28.56
N GLY A 370 -24.49 -3.32 28.34
CA GLY A 370 -24.72 -4.75 28.52
C GLY A 370 -24.61 -5.48 27.18
N VAL A 371 -23.73 -6.46 27.09
CA VAL A 371 -23.43 -7.25 25.87
C VAL A 371 -23.69 -8.73 26.18
N PRO A 372 -24.67 -9.39 25.52
CA PRO A 372 -24.98 -10.78 25.82
C PRO A 372 -23.88 -11.72 25.30
N ILE A 373 -23.48 -12.69 26.13
CA ILE A 373 -22.54 -13.75 25.75
C ILE A 373 -23.36 -14.90 25.19
N ARG A 374 -23.31 -15.10 23.87
CA ARG A 374 -24.11 -16.11 23.18
C ARG A 374 -23.22 -17.13 22.48
N HIS A 375 -23.58 -18.40 22.62
CA HIS A 375 -23.07 -19.47 21.77
C HIS A 375 -24.23 -20.00 20.94
N GLN A 376 -24.21 -19.75 19.63
CA GLN A 376 -25.34 -20.02 18.74
C GLN A 376 -26.61 -19.27 19.24
N GLU A 377 -27.71 -19.98 19.53
CA GLU A 377 -28.94 -19.40 20.08
C GLU A 377 -28.99 -19.37 21.62
N ARG A 378 -27.99 -19.94 22.29
CA ARG A 378 -27.97 -20.09 23.76
C ARG A 378 -27.30 -18.90 24.43
N LEU A 379 -28.00 -18.28 25.38
CA LEU A 379 -27.45 -17.21 26.21
C LEU A 379 -26.67 -17.82 27.38
N LEU A 380 -25.35 -17.65 27.37
CA LEU A 380 -24.44 -18.18 28.37
C LEU A 380 -24.11 -17.17 29.47
N GLY A 381 -24.40 -15.88 29.24
CA GLY A 381 -24.02 -14.84 30.18
C GLY A 381 -24.16 -13.44 29.62
N GLU A 382 -23.54 -12.49 30.30
CA GLU A 382 -23.51 -11.08 29.91
C GLU A 382 -22.18 -10.43 30.32
N LEU A 383 -21.68 -9.55 29.46
CA LEU A 383 -20.60 -8.61 29.76
C LEU A 383 -21.21 -7.25 30.10
N ASN A 384 -20.71 -6.63 31.15
CA ASN A 384 -21.15 -5.33 31.61
C ASN A 384 -19.96 -4.36 31.58
N LEU A 385 -20.06 -3.31 30.77
CA LEU A 385 -19.06 -2.26 30.65
C LEU A 385 -19.58 -0.99 31.33
N PHE A 386 -18.86 -0.51 32.34
CA PHE A 386 -19.28 0.63 33.15
C PHE A 386 -18.47 1.88 32.80
N TYR A 387 -19.17 3.01 32.66
CA TYR A 387 -18.59 4.31 32.31
C TYR A 387 -19.05 5.38 33.29
N ARG A 388 -18.14 6.28 33.66
CA ARG A 388 -18.39 7.47 34.48
C ARG A 388 -18.84 8.68 33.65
N HIS A 389 -19.01 8.49 32.35
CA HIS A 389 -19.53 9.48 31.41
C HIS A 389 -20.64 8.87 30.55
N GLU A 390 -21.42 9.72 29.88
CA GLU A 390 -22.40 9.27 28.90
C GLU A 390 -21.69 8.63 27.69
N VAL A 391 -22.25 7.51 27.21
CA VAL A 391 -21.71 6.77 26.05
C VAL A 391 -22.78 6.63 24.98
N LEU A 392 -22.40 6.92 23.74
CA LEU A 392 -23.17 6.58 22.55
C LEU A 392 -22.49 5.42 21.85
N LEU A 393 -23.19 4.30 21.72
CA LEU A 393 -22.67 3.11 21.07
C LEU A 393 -23.05 3.10 19.59
N GLY A 394 -22.04 3.22 18.71
CA GLY A 394 -22.22 3.07 17.27
C GLY A 394 -22.48 1.62 16.83
N GLU A 395 -22.96 1.43 15.60
CA GLU A 395 -23.14 0.10 14.99
C GLU A 395 -21.85 -0.72 14.96
N ASP A 396 -20.72 -0.07 14.65
CA ASP A 396 -19.42 -0.74 14.57
C ASP A 396 -18.94 -1.28 15.92
N ASP A 397 -19.09 -0.49 16.99
CA ASP A 397 -18.64 -0.88 18.34
C ASP A 397 -19.55 -1.96 18.92
N ARG A 398 -20.86 -1.88 18.64
CA ARG A 398 -21.81 -2.96 18.92
C ARG A 398 -21.37 -4.27 18.26
N GLY A 399 -21.06 -4.23 16.95
CA GLY A 399 -20.57 -5.40 16.22
C GLY A 399 -19.26 -5.95 16.76
N LEU A 400 -18.32 -5.09 17.18
CA LEU A 400 -17.08 -5.50 17.82
C LEU A 400 -17.34 -6.23 19.15
N TYR A 401 -18.17 -5.65 20.02
CA TYR A 401 -18.45 -6.25 21.33
C TYR A 401 -19.21 -7.57 21.22
N ASP A 402 -20.18 -7.66 20.29
CA ASP A 402 -20.88 -8.92 20.00
C ASP A 402 -19.90 -10.00 19.50
N ALA A 403 -18.97 -9.65 18.61
CA ALA A 403 -17.94 -10.57 18.12
C ALA A 403 -17.00 -11.05 19.24
N LEU A 404 -16.56 -10.12 20.10
CA LEU A 404 -15.72 -10.45 21.26
C LEU A 404 -16.46 -11.35 22.25
N ALA A 405 -17.73 -11.07 22.53
CA ALA A 405 -18.58 -11.89 23.40
C ALA A 405 -18.78 -13.31 22.82
N GLY A 406 -18.95 -13.43 21.50
CA GLY A 406 -19.00 -14.72 20.81
C GLY A 406 -17.69 -15.50 20.90
N HIS A 407 -16.54 -14.83 20.78
CA HIS A 407 -15.24 -15.46 20.98
C HIS A 407 -15.06 -15.99 22.41
N LEU A 408 -15.48 -15.22 23.42
CA LEU A 408 -15.47 -15.67 24.82
C LEU A 408 -16.38 -16.89 25.02
N ALA A 409 -17.58 -16.85 24.46
CA ALA A 409 -18.54 -17.96 24.51
C ALA A 409 -17.94 -19.26 23.95
N ASN A 410 -17.36 -19.20 22.74
CA ASN A 410 -16.71 -20.34 22.10
C ASN A 410 -15.56 -20.90 22.95
N ALA A 411 -14.72 -20.03 23.49
CA ALA A 411 -13.58 -20.42 24.32
C ALA A 411 -14.02 -21.11 25.62
N ALA A 412 -15.03 -20.56 26.30
CA ALA A 412 -15.57 -21.12 27.53
C ALA A 412 -16.24 -22.48 27.31
N GLU A 413 -17.03 -22.64 26.24
CA GLU A 413 -17.65 -23.93 25.89
C GLU A 413 -16.60 -24.97 25.49
N ASN A 414 -15.55 -24.58 24.78
CA ASN A 414 -14.44 -25.49 24.46
C ASN A 414 -13.72 -25.98 25.73
N LEU A 415 -13.43 -25.10 26.69
CA LEU A 415 -12.86 -25.49 27.98
C LEU A 415 -13.79 -26.43 28.76
N ARG A 416 -15.10 -26.15 28.76
CA ARG A 416 -16.12 -27.02 29.38
C ARG A 416 -16.15 -28.41 28.72
N ALA A 417 -16.16 -28.47 27.39
CA ALA A 417 -16.18 -29.71 26.63
C ALA A 417 -14.91 -30.55 26.90
N GLN A 418 -13.73 -29.91 26.92
CA GLN A 418 -12.47 -30.58 27.25
C GLN A 418 -12.48 -31.15 28.68
N ALA A 419 -13.03 -30.42 29.65
CA ALA A 419 -13.16 -30.90 31.02
C ALA A 419 -14.08 -32.14 31.09
N LEU A 420 -15.24 -32.10 30.43
CA LEU A 420 -16.18 -33.23 30.37
C LEU A 420 -15.59 -34.45 29.67
N LEU A 421 -14.87 -34.28 28.57
CA LEU A 421 -14.18 -35.37 27.88
C LEU A 421 -13.12 -36.02 28.76
N ARG A 422 -12.36 -35.21 29.51
CA ARG A 422 -11.35 -35.71 30.45
C ARG A 422 -12.00 -36.49 31.59
N GLU A 423 -13.11 -36.00 32.13
CA GLU A 423 -13.87 -36.70 33.18
C GLU A 423 -14.45 -38.02 32.68
N ALA A 424 -15.05 -38.02 31.49
CA ALA A 424 -15.56 -39.23 30.85
C ALA A 424 -14.45 -40.26 30.63
N ALA A 425 -13.29 -39.85 30.10
CA ALA A 425 -12.14 -40.73 29.91
C ALA A 425 -11.65 -41.35 31.23
N VAL A 426 -11.57 -40.55 32.30
CA VAL A 426 -11.20 -41.05 33.65
C VAL A 426 -12.25 -42.01 34.20
N SER A 427 -13.54 -41.75 33.97
CA SER A 427 -14.64 -42.61 34.40
C SER A 427 -14.64 -43.95 33.67
N ASP A 428 -14.43 -43.94 32.35
CA ASP A 428 -14.34 -45.16 31.54
C ASP A 428 -13.16 -46.04 31.98
N GLU A 429 -12.01 -45.42 32.25
CA GLU A 429 -10.85 -46.12 32.81
C GLU A 429 -11.20 -46.77 34.15
N ARG A 430 -11.77 -46.01 35.10
CA ARG A 430 -12.21 -46.54 36.40
C ARG A 430 -13.22 -47.68 36.26
N GLY A 431 -14.17 -47.56 35.33
CA GLY A 431 -15.20 -48.57 35.09
C GLY A 431 -14.64 -49.85 34.49
N LEU A 432 -13.59 -49.76 33.65
CA LEU A 432 -12.86 -50.93 33.15
C LEU A 432 -12.04 -51.59 34.26
N LEU A 433 -11.32 -50.80 35.08
CA LEU A 433 -10.56 -51.30 36.24
C LEU A 433 -11.45 -52.10 37.20
N ALA A 434 -12.61 -51.55 37.56
CA ALA A 434 -13.54 -52.18 38.49
C ALA A 434 -14.05 -53.54 37.98
N ARG A 435 -14.35 -53.65 36.67
CA ARG A 435 -14.82 -54.89 36.06
C ARG A 435 -13.75 -55.99 36.04
N GLU A 436 -12.53 -55.68 35.61
CA GLU A 436 -11.45 -56.67 35.52
C GLU A 436 -10.98 -57.15 36.92
N LEU A 437 -10.95 -56.27 37.91
CA LEU A 437 -10.69 -56.65 39.31
C LEU A 437 -11.82 -57.52 39.86
N HIS A 438 -13.08 -57.14 39.63
CA HIS A 438 -14.23 -57.90 40.12
C HIS A 438 -14.26 -59.31 39.52
N ASP A 439 -14.10 -59.45 38.19
CA ASP A 439 -14.17 -60.75 37.52
C ASP A 439 -13.06 -61.72 38.00
N SER A 440 -11.81 -61.25 38.07
CA SER A 440 -10.67 -62.07 38.49
C SER A 440 -10.74 -62.52 39.95
N ILE A 441 -11.12 -61.59 40.85
CA ILE A 441 -11.24 -61.88 42.28
C ILE A 441 -12.48 -62.75 42.56
N ALA A 442 -13.62 -62.47 41.94
CA ALA A 442 -14.84 -63.25 42.15
C ALA A 442 -14.68 -64.71 41.70
N GLN A 443 -13.98 -64.93 40.58
CA GLN A 443 -13.68 -66.26 40.06
C GLN A 443 -12.74 -67.03 41.00
N SER A 444 -11.67 -66.39 41.46
CA SER A 444 -10.74 -66.92 42.45
C SER A 444 -11.41 -67.33 43.76
N LEU A 445 -12.25 -66.45 44.31
CA LEU A 445 -12.98 -66.71 45.55
C LEU A 445 -14.02 -67.83 45.38
N SER A 446 -14.65 -67.94 44.21
CA SER A 446 -15.60 -69.02 43.90
C SER A 446 -14.90 -70.38 43.85
N PHE A 447 -13.73 -70.45 43.22
CA PHE A 447 -12.89 -71.67 43.23
C PHE A 447 -12.52 -72.08 44.65
N LEU A 448 -12.00 -71.15 45.46
CA LEU A 448 -11.64 -71.43 46.86
C LEU A 448 -12.83 -71.89 47.69
N LYS A 449 -14.02 -71.31 47.49
CA LYS A 449 -15.25 -71.73 48.16
C LYS A 449 -15.63 -73.18 47.82
N ILE A 450 -15.52 -73.58 46.55
CA ILE A 450 -15.78 -74.97 46.12
C ILE A 450 -14.78 -75.92 46.78
N GLN A 451 -13.49 -75.59 46.77
CA GLN A 451 -12.45 -76.41 47.36
C GLN A 451 -12.61 -76.60 48.87
N VAL A 452 -12.97 -75.52 49.59
CA VAL A 452 -13.29 -75.61 51.02
C VAL A 452 -14.52 -76.49 51.27
N SER A 453 -15.53 -76.44 50.39
CA SER A 453 -16.71 -77.33 50.49
C SER A 453 -16.32 -78.79 50.26
N LEU A 454 -15.47 -79.08 49.27
CA LEU A 454 -14.97 -80.43 48.99
C LEU A 454 -14.13 -80.97 50.17
N LEU A 455 -13.28 -80.12 50.75
CA LEU A 455 -12.49 -80.44 51.94
C LEU A 455 -13.39 -80.84 53.10
N LYS A 456 -14.42 -80.03 53.38
CA LYS A 456 -15.40 -80.30 54.44
C LYS A 456 -16.11 -81.64 54.22
N SER A 457 -16.58 -81.91 53.00
CA SER A 457 -17.24 -83.16 52.67
C SER A 457 -16.32 -84.38 52.73
N ALA A 458 -15.03 -84.25 52.37
CA ALA A 458 -14.05 -85.33 52.49
C ALA A 458 -13.74 -85.67 53.96
N MET A 459 -13.64 -84.65 54.82
CA MET A 459 -13.48 -84.83 56.27
C MET A 459 -14.71 -85.51 56.91
N GLU A 460 -15.93 -85.10 56.53
CA GLU A 460 -17.19 -85.69 57.03
C GLU A 460 -17.37 -87.16 56.62
N ARG A 461 -16.88 -87.54 55.43
CA ARG A 461 -16.93 -88.92 54.92
C ARG A 461 -15.82 -89.83 55.47
N GLY A 462 -14.86 -89.28 56.21
CA GLY A 462 -13.73 -90.04 56.73
C GLY A 462 -12.79 -90.56 55.64
N ASP A 463 -12.54 -89.77 54.59
CA ASP A 463 -11.60 -90.09 53.51
C ASP A 463 -10.26 -89.34 53.71
N PRO A 464 -9.33 -89.86 54.54
CA PRO A 464 -8.08 -89.19 54.86
C PRO A 464 -7.11 -89.12 53.67
N ALA A 465 -7.34 -89.87 52.59
CA ALA A 465 -6.49 -89.85 51.41
C ALA A 465 -6.75 -88.62 50.52
N ALA A 466 -7.99 -88.13 50.48
CA ALA A 466 -8.38 -86.97 49.66
C ALA A 466 -8.03 -85.61 50.30
N VAL A 467 -7.92 -85.55 51.64
CA VAL A 467 -7.69 -84.31 52.40
C VAL A 467 -6.39 -83.59 52.00
N PRO A 468 -5.21 -84.25 51.92
CA PRO A 468 -3.97 -83.58 51.55
C PRO A 468 -4.00 -82.99 50.13
N ALA A 469 -4.64 -83.68 49.19
CA ALA A 469 -4.76 -83.21 47.80
C ALA A 469 -5.61 -81.94 47.70
N ILE A 470 -6.74 -81.88 48.42
CA ILE A 470 -7.62 -80.71 48.42
C ILE A 470 -6.93 -79.51 49.11
N ILE A 471 -6.18 -79.73 50.20
CA ILE A 471 -5.40 -78.66 50.85
C ILE A 471 -4.36 -78.09 49.88
N GLN A 472 -3.65 -78.95 49.14
CA GLN A 472 -2.69 -78.50 48.11
C GLN A 472 -3.37 -77.70 46.99
N GLU A 473 -4.58 -78.09 46.57
CA GLU A 473 -5.36 -77.33 45.59
C GLU A 473 -5.80 -75.95 46.11
N ILE A 474 -6.15 -75.84 47.39
CA ILE A 474 -6.46 -74.55 48.05
C ILE A 474 -5.21 -73.68 48.10
N GLU A 475 -4.07 -74.19 48.58
CA GLU A 475 -2.81 -73.45 48.66
C GLU A 475 -2.35 -72.96 47.28
N ALA A 476 -2.39 -73.84 46.28
CA ALA A 476 -2.08 -73.49 44.90
C ALA A 476 -3.02 -72.41 44.35
N GLY A 477 -4.33 -72.53 44.63
CA GLY A 477 -5.34 -71.55 44.24
C GLY A 477 -5.10 -70.18 44.86
N VAL A 478 -4.79 -70.10 46.16
CA VAL A 478 -4.49 -68.83 46.85
C VAL A 478 -3.25 -68.16 46.27
N ILE A 479 -2.20 -68.93 45.99
CA ILE A 479 -0.96 -68.41 45.38
C ILE A 479 -1.23 -67.88 43.96
N GLU A 480 -2.02 -68.61 43.16
CA GLU A 480 -2.42 -68.22 41.81
C GLU A 480 -3.25 -66.92 41.85
N SER A 481 -4.29 -66.84 42.68
CA SER A 481 -5.11 -65.63 42.83
C SER A 481 -4.32 -64.40 43.32
N THR A 482 -3.37 -64.60 44.23
CA THR A 482 -2.50 -63.52 44.71
C THR A 482 -1.58 -63.03 43.59
N HIS A 483 -1.15 -63.94 42.72
CA HIS A 483 -0.36 -63.61 41.55
C HIS A 483 -1.19 -62.82 40.53
N ASP A 484 -2.40 -63.27 40.21
CA ASP A 484 -3.28 -62.64 39.22
C ASP A 484 -3.61 -61.19 39.61
N VAL A 485 -3.93 -60.95 40.89
CA VAL A 485 -4.16 -59.59 41.40
C VAL A 485 -2.91 -58.72 41.28
N ARG A 486 -1.73 -59.28 41.61
CA ARG A 486 -0.45 -58.55 41.51
C ARG A 486 -0.09 -58.23 40.06
N GLU A 487 -0.37 -59.15 39.14
CA GLU A 487 -0.12 -59.00 37.71
C GLU A 487 -1.07 -57.96 37.10
N LEU A 488 -2.35 -58.00 37.43
CA LEU A 488 -3.33 -56.97 37.06
C LEU A 488 -2.86 -55.57 37.51
N LEU A 489 -2.42 -55.44 38.76
CA LEU A 489 -1.92 -54.16 39.30
C LEU A 489 -0.64 -53.67 38.59
N VAL A 490 0.26 -54.58 38.21
CA VAL A 490 1.47 -54.23 37.45
C VAL A 490 1.10 -53.82 36.02
N HIS A 491 0.22 -54.58 35.36
CA HIS A 491 -0.21 -54.33 33.99
C HIS A 491 -0.98 -53.00 33.86
N PHE A 492 -1.79 -52.62 34.86
CA PHE A 492 -2.39 -51.28 34.92
C PHE A 492 -1.37 -50.16 35.05
N ARG A 493 -0.21 -50.42 35.67
CA ARG A 493 0.88 -49.45 35.81
C ARG A 493 1.74 -49.31 34.55
N THR A 494 1.72 -50.29 33.65
CA THR A 494 2.54 -50.35 32.43
C THR A 494 1.77 -50.12 31.14
N ARG A 495 0.44 -49.90 31.21
CA ARG A 495 -0.43 -49.53 30.06
C ARG A 495 0.00 -48.26 29.31
N THR A 496 1.04 -47.56 29.78
CA THR A 496 1.60 -46.34 29.20
C THR A 496 2.45 -46.57 27.95
N ASP A 497 2.88 -47.81 27.63
CA ASP A 497 3.68 -48.12 26.43
C ASP A 497 2.87 -49.02 25.48
N GLY A 498 2.13 -48.40 24.55
CA GLY A 498 1.10 -49.05 23.72
C GLY A 498 1.57 -49.96 22.58
N ASP A 499 2.87 -50.18 22.40
CA ASP A 499 3.38 -50.60 21.08
C ASP A 499 3.91 -52.04 20.95
N ASN A 500 4.01 -52.86 22.03
CA ASN A 500 4.60 -54.20 21.87
C ASN A 500 4.05 -55.34 22.77
N ILE A 501 3.06 -56.10 22.26
CA ILE A 501 2.56 -57.33 22.90
C ILE A 501 3.64 -58.42 23.03
N GLU A 502 4.69 -58.40 22.20
CA GLU A 502 5.74 -59.44 22.20
C GLU A 502 6.50 -59.52 23.53
N ASP A 503 6.77 -58.37 24.15
CA ASP A 503 7.47 -58.30 25.43
C ASP A 503 6.63 -58.91 26.57
N ALA A 504 5.30 -58.70 26.52
CA ALA A 504 4.36 -59.32 27.45
C ALA A 504 4.30 -60.85 27.26
N LEU A 505 4.37 -61.34 26.02
CA LEU A 505 4.43 -62.79 25.71
C LEU A 505 5.73 -63.43 26.23
N ARG A 506 6.88 -62.81 25.95
CA ARG A 506 8.19 -63.28 26.46
C ARG A 506 8.21 -63.33 27.99
N THR A 507 7.63 -62.31 28.64
CA THR A 507 7.54 -62.26 30.10
C THR A 507 6.65 -63.36 30.66
N THR A 508 5.49 -63.58 30.04
CA THR A 508 4.55 -64.66 30.41
C THR A 508 5.20 -66.04 30.29
N LEU A 509 5.91 -66.31 29.18
CA LEU A 509 6.60 -67.59 28.97
C LEU A 509 7.75 -67.81 29.97
N ARG A 510 8.61 -66.81 30.21
CA ARG A 510 9.70 -66.93 31.21
C ARG A 510 9.19 -67.19 32.62
N LYS A 511 8.02 -66.66 32.95
CA LYS A 511 7.36 -66.92 34.24
C LYS A 511 6.83 -68.35 34.29
N PHE A 512 6.20 -68.81 33.21
CA PHE A 512 5.76 -70.21 33.08
C PHE A 512 6.92 -71.18 33.26
N GLU A 513 8.05 -70.99 32.54
CA GLU A 513 9.24 -71.85 32.65
C GLU A 513 9.74 -71.95 34.10
N ARG A 514 9.81 -70.81 34.81
CA ARG A 514 10.23 -70.78 36.22
C ARG A 514 9.26 -71.51 37.17
N GLN A 515 7.98 -71.53 36.85
CA GLN A 515 6.93 -72.12 37.69
C GLN A 515 6.70 -73.60 37.41
N SER A 516 6.85 -74.04 36.16
CA SER A 516 6.58 -75.40 35.72
C SER A 516 7.83 -76.26 35.56
N GLY A 517 9.00 -75.63 35.36
CA GLY A 517 10.24 -76.32 35.01
C GLY A 517 10.27 -76.84 33.55
N LEU A 518 9.26 -76.51 32.74
CA LEU A 518 9.15 -76.90 31.33
C LEU A 518 9.84 -75.88 30.43
N SER A 519 10.46 -76.34 29.33
CA SER A 519 11.03 -75.45 28.31
C SER A 519 9.92 -74.81 27.47
N ALA A 520 9.96 -73.49 27.28
CA ALA A 520 8.97 -72.77 26.49
C ALA A 520 9.62 -72.05 25.29
N HIS A 521 9.07 -72.28 24.10
CA HIS A 521 9.58 -71.70 22.86
C HIS A 521 8.60 -70.66 22.31
N LEU A 522 9.12 -69.52 21.86
CA LEU A 522 8.35 -68.45 21.21
C LEU A 522 8.83 -68.26 19.78
N ASP A 523 7.93 -68.44 18.82
CA ASP A 523 8.16 -68.08 17.42
C ASP A 523 7.14 -67.02 16.98
N VAL A 524 7.63 -65.90 16.44
CA VAL A 524 6.80 -64.78 16.02
C VAL A 524 7.11 -64.46 14.56
N GLN A 525 6.11 -64.60 13.71
CA GLN A 525 6.24 -64.45 12.26
C GLN A 525 5.27 -63.40 11.72
N GLY A 526 5.72 -62.66 10.69
CA GLY A 526 4.91 -61.68 9.96
C GLY A 526 4.92 -60.25 10.53
N HIS A 527 4.16 -59.37 9.87
CA HIS A 527 3.96 -57.97 10.27
C HIS A 527 2.47 -57.62 10.16
N GLY A 528 1.93 -56.85 11.10
CA GLY A 528 0.51 -56.47 11.14
C GLY A 528 0.28 -55.23 12.00
N VAL A 529 -0.91 -54.64 11.89
CA VAL A 529 -1.32 -53.52 12.75
C VAL A 529 -1.30 -53.98 14.21
N PRO A 530 -0.74 -53.18 15.15
CA PRO A 530 -0.77 -53.51 16.56
C PRO A 530 -2.18 -53.77 17.06
N LEU A 531 -2.33 -54.77 17.94
CA LEU A 531 -3.62 -55.04 18.58
C LEU A 531 -3.98 -53.87 19.52
N PRO A 532 -5.25 -53.43 19.59
CA PRO A 532 -5.70 -52.51 20.63
C PRO A 532 -5.38 -53.05 22.03
N SER A 533 -5.10 -52.18 22.99
CA SER A 533 -4.70 -52.56 24.36
C SER A 533 -5.65 -53.56 25.03
N ASP A 534 -6.96 -53.43 24.78
CA ASP A 534 -7.96 -54.34 25.33
C ASP A 534 -7.91 -55.72 24.67
N ALA A 535 -7.62 -55.79 23.38
CA ALA A 535 -7.40 -57.05 22.68
C ALA A 535 -6.10 -57.72 23.13
N GLN A 536 -5.02 -56.95 23.34
CA GLN A 536 -3.76 -57.48 23.88
C GLN A 536 -3.97 -58.15 25.25
N LEU A 537 -4.74 -57.51 26.13
CA LEU A 537 -5.05 -58.04 27.47
C LEU A 537 -5.82 -59.36 27.41
N GLN A 538 -6.90 -59.42 26.62
CA GLN A 538 -7.70 -60.66 26.54
C GLN A 538 -6.91 -61.80 25.88
N VAL A 539 -6.05 -61.51 24.90
CA VAL A 539 -5.11 -62.48 24.32
C VAL A 539 -4.19 -63.04 25.40
N LEU A 540 -3.57 -62.19 26.22
CA LEU A 540 -2.67 -62.62 27.29
C LEU A 540 -3.40 -63.54 28.30
N HIS A 541 -4.62 -63.19 28.71
CA HIS A 541 -5.41 -64.04 29.62
C HIS A 541 -5.74 -65.42 29.01
N VAL A 542 -6.10 -65.48 27.73
CA VAL A 542 -6.35 -66.76 27.05
C VAL A 542 -5.08 -67.61 26.97
N LEU A 543 -3.93 -66.99 26.68
CA LEU A 543 -2.65 -67.69 26.62
C LEU A 543 -2.19 -68.16 28.00
N GLN A 544 -2.38 -67.37 29.05
CA GLN A 544 -2.08 -67.74 30.42
C GLN A 544 -2.91 -68.93 30.89
N GLU A 545 -4.20 -68.95 30.58
CA GLU A 545 -5.08 -70.08 30.88
C GLU A 545 -4.65 -71.34 30.10
N ALA A 546 -4.30 -71.21 28.82
CA ALA A 546 -3.76 -72.31 28.02
C ALA A 546 -2.47 -72.88 28.63
N LEU A 547 -1.53 -72.03 29.03
CA LEU A 547 -0.29 -72.44 29.70
C LEU A 547 -0.56 -73.05 31.09
N SER A 548 -1.52 -72.52 31.87
CA SER A 548 -1.89 -73.10 33.17
C SER A 548 -2.43 -74.52 32.98
N ASN A 549 -3.22 -74.76 31.93
CA ASN A 549 -3.72 -76.08 31.57
C ASN A 549 -2.58 -77.05 31.19
N VAL A 550 -1.57 -76.59 30.43
CA VAL A 550 -0.37 -77.41 30.14
C VAL A 550 0.32 -77.84 31.43
N ARG A 551 0.58 -76.90 32.34
CA ARG A 551 1.23 -77.18 33.64
C ARG A 551 0.44 -78.18 34.48
N LYS A 552 -0.89 -78.01 34.57
CA LYS A 552 -1.75 -78.79 35.46
C LYS A 552 -2.07 -80.19 34.91
N HIS A 553 -2.18 -80.34 33.58
CA HIS A 553 -2.82 -81.52 32.99
C HIS A 553 -2.00 -82.25 31.91
N ALA A 554 -1.08 -81.59 31.21
CA ALA A 554 -0.45 -82.18 30.03
C ALA A 554 0.64 -83.21 30.36
N SER A 555 1.34 -83.08 31.49
CA SER A 555 2.61 -83.80 31.73
C SER A 555 3.56 -83.76 30.53
N ALA A 556 3.61 -82.59 29.88
CA ALA A 556 4.51 -82.29 28.78
C ALA A 556 5.94 -82.07 29.30
N SER A 557 6.92 -82.11 28.40
CA SER A 557 8.28 -81.61 28.66
C SER A 557 8.54 -80.25 28.02
N GLU A 558 7.79 -79.91 26.96
CA GLU A 558 8.00 -78.71 26.16
C GLU A 558 6.67 -78.08 25.73
N VAL A 559 6.67 -76.75 25.60
CA VAL A 559 5.55 -75.97 25.05
C VAL A 559 6.04 -74.99 23.99
N PHE A 560 5.25 -74.81 22.93
CA PHE A 560 5.53 -73.92 21.81
C PHE A 560 4.41 -72.90 21.69
N LEU A 561 4.77 -71.61 21.63
CA LEU A 561 3.86 -70.52 21.31
C LEU A 561 4.25 -69.94 19.95
N ASP A 562 3.40 -70.20 18.95
CA ASP A 562 3.54 -69.67 17.60
C ASP A 562 2.60 -68.46 17.43
N VAL A 563 3.14 -67.33 17.00
CA VAL A 563 2.39 -66.09 16.76
C VAL A 563 2.52 -65.69 15.30
N ARG A 564 1.39 -65.60 14.60
CA ARG A 564 1.34 -65.08 13.22
C ARG A 564 0.66 -63.71 13.19
N ARG A 565 1.42 -62.71 12.78
CA ARG A 565 0.95 -61.33 12.57
C ARG A 565 0.47 -61.15 11.14
N GLY A 566 -0.69 -60.53 10.98
CA GLY A 566 -1.30 -60.24 9.68
C GLY A 566 -2.62 -59.51 9.84
N PRO A 567 -3.50 -59.53 8.81
CA PRO A 567 -4.85 -58.96 8.90
C PRO A 567 -5.68 -59.58 10.03
N ARG A 568 -5.39 -60.84 10.37
CA ARG A 568 -5.88 -61.51 11.57
C ARG A 568 -4.68 -61.97 12.36
N TRP A 569 -4.69 -61.76 13.67
CA TRP A 569 -3.65 -62.29 14.54
C TRP A 569 -4.01 -63.71 14.93
N GLN A 570 -3.05 -64.62 14.83
CA GLN A 570 -3.22 -66.01 15.25
C GLN A 570 -2.19 -66.34 16.32
N PHE A 571 -2.65 -66.85 17.45
CA PHE A 571 -1.80 -67.34 18.53
C PHE A 571 -2.06 -68.82 18.73
N THR A 572 -1.02 -69.64 18.70
CA THR A 572 -1.14 -71.09 18.83
C THR A 572 -0.21 -71.61 19.91
N VAL A 573 -0.79 -72.17 20.98
CA VAL A 573 -0.06 -72.86 22.05
C VAL A 573 -0.11 -74.37 21.79
N ARG A 574 1.05 -75.03 21.73
CA ARG A 574 1.18 -76.47 21.50
C ARG A 574 2.04 -77.11 22.58
N ASP A 575 1.61 -78.21 23.17
CA ASP A 575 2.42 -79.02 24.07
C ASP A 575 2.66 -80.43 23.52
N ASN A 576 3.71 -81.09 24.02
CA ASN A 576 4.05 -82.48 23.67
C ASN A 576 3.57 -83.51 24.71
N GLY A 577 2.55 -83.16 25.49
CA GLY A 577 2.08 -83.97 26.61
C GLY A 577 1.17 -85.14 26.22
N ARG A 578 0.49 -85.68 27.23
CA ARG A 578 -0.35 -86.88 27.12
C ARG A 578 -1.60 -86.71 26.25
N GLY A 579 -2.01 -85.46 25.95
CA GLY A 579 -3.24 -85.13 25.23
C GLY A 579 -4.50 -85.77 25.82
N PHE A 580 -5.64 -85.56 25.18
CA PHE A 580 -6.92 -86.11 25.62
C PHE A 580 -7.89 -86.31 24.45
N ALA A 581 -8.94 -87.12 24.65
CA ALA A 581 -9.96 -87.32 23.63
C ALA A 581 -10.87 -86.08 23.52
N THR A 582 -10.92 -85.48 22.33
CA THR A 582 -11.73 -84.27 22.11
C THR A 582 -13.24 -84.57 22.16
N GLU A 583 -13.66 -85.82 21.92
CA GLU A 583 -15.07 -86.24 21.91
C GLU A 583 -15.74 -86.21 23.31
N SER A 584 -14.95 -86.34 24.37
CA SER A 584 -15.39 -86.23 25.77
C SER A 584 -15.66 -84.78 26.24
N LEU A 585 -15.48 -83.78 25.38
CA LEU A 585 -15.73 -82.36 25.66
C LEU A 585 -17.17 -81.89 25.35
N ARG A 586 -18.08 -82.78 24.96
CA ARG A 586 -19.45 -82.40 24.53
C ARG A 586 -20.36 -81.93 25.67
N ASP A 587 -20.05 -82.28 26.93
CA ASP A 587 -20.68 -81.69 28.10
C ASP A 587 -19.88 -80.45 28.53
N ALA A 588 -20.40 -79.27 28.20
CA ALA A 588 -19.70 -78.00 28.32
C ALA A 588 -19.47 -77.53 29.79
N ASP A 589 -20.12 -78.18 30.77
CA ASP A 589 -20.18 -77.70 32.17
C ASP A 589 -19.02 -78.18 33.05
N THR A 590 -18.22 -79.18 32.63
CA THR A 590 -17.18 -79.78 33.49
C THR A 590 -15.78 -79.20 33.28
N HIS A 591 -15.56 -78.39 32.23
CA HIS A 591 -14.23 -77.83 31.90
C HIS A 591 -14.21 -76.30 32.00
N VAL A 592 -14.16 -75.82 33.24
CA VAL A 592 -14.18 -74.39 33.61
C VAL A 592 -13.16 -73.56 32.79
N GLY A 593 -11.91 -74.02 32.65
CA GLY A 593 -10.85 -73.33 31.91
C GLY A 593 -11.14 -73.08 30.42
N LEU A 594 -11.77 -74.06 29.74
CA LEU A 594 -12.15 -73.93 28.32
C LEU A 594 -13.31 -72.95 28.12
N HIS A 595 -14.25 -72.92 29.07
CA HIS A 595 -15.35 -71.97 29.04
C HIS A 595 -14.84 -70.52 29.17
N ILE A 596 -13.94 -70.27 30.13
CA ILE A 596 -13.33 -68.95 30.36
C ILE A 596 -12.55 -68.47 29.13
N MET A 597 -11.74 -69.34 28.51
CA MET A 597 -11.01 -68.96 27.29
C MET A 597 -11.95 -68.58 26.14
N ARG A 598 -13.07 -69.30 25.96
CA ARG A 598 -14.07 -68.98 24.93
C ARG A 598 -14.80 -67.69 25.22
N GLU A 599 -15.21 -67.46 26.47
CA GLU A 599 -15.88 -66.23 26.89
C GLU A 599 -14.97 -65.02 26.67
N ARG A 600 -13.70 -65.09 27.10
CA ARG A 600 -12.71 -64.03 26.91
C ARG A 600 -12.41 -63.76 25.44
N ALA A 601 -12.33 -64.80 24.62
CA ALA A 601 -12.17 -64.64 23.17
C ALA A 601 -13.38 -63.96 22.53
N GLN A 602 -14.61 -64.32 22.93
CA GLN A 602 -15.84 -63.69 22.43
C GLN A 602 -15.90 -62.19 22.75
N ARG A 603 -15.39 -61.74 23.91
CA ARG A 603 -15.35 -60.32 24.30
C ARG A 603 -14.58 -59.44 23.30
N ILE A 604 -13.65 -60.03 22.52
CA ILE A 604 -12.86 -59.33 21.48
C ILE A 604 -13.22 -59.80 20.05
N GLY A 605 -14.33 -60.52 19.89
CA GLY A 605 -14.74 -61.11 18.60
C GLY A 605 -13.80 -62.21 18.08
N ALA A 606 -12.90 -62.73 18.93
CA ALA A 606 -11.98 -63.80 18.60
C ALA A 606 -12.60 -65.18 18.81
N SER A 607 -12.01 -66.20 18.18
CA SER A 607 -12.43 -67.59 18.35
C SER A 607 -11.29 -68.46 18.86
N VAL A 608 -11.62 -69.39 19.77
CA VAL A 608 -10.68 -70.37 20.32
C VAL A 608 -11.03 -71.75 19.78
N ARG A 609 -10.03 -72.44 19.23
CA ARG A 609 -10.11 -73.83 18.75
C ARG A 609 -9.11 -74.68 19.51
N VAL A 610 -9.55 -75.84 19.98
CA VAL A 610 -8.70 -76.81 20.69
C VAL A 610 -8.68 -78.11 19.92
N ARG A 611 -7.47 -78.66 19.71
CA ARG A 611 -7.22 -79.95 19.08
C ARG A 611 -6.35 -80.79 20.00
N SER A 612 -6.80 -81.98 20.36
CA SER A 612 -6.00 -82.91 21.14
C SER A 612 -6.33 -84.36 20.79
N SER A 613 -5.33 -85.21 20.90
CA SER A 613 -5.47 -86.67 20.82
C SER A 613 -4.67 -87.33 21.94
N PRO A 614 -5.14 -88.45 22.52
CA PRO A 614 -4.37 -89.21 23.50
C PRO A 614 -2.99 -89.61 22.94
N GLY A 615 -1.93 -89.31 23.67
CA GLY A 615 -0.52 -89.51 23.31
C GLY A 615 0.06 -88.49 22.32
N GLY A 616 -0.73 -87.54 21.82
CA GLY A 616 -0.32 -86.60 20.77
C GLY A 616 -0.24 -85.13 21.19
N GLY A 617 -0.34 -84.81 22.48
CA GLY A 617 -0.34 -83.44 23.00
C GLY A 617 -1.65 -82.68 22.81
N THR A 618 -1.64 -81.39 23.14
CA THR A 618 -2.76 -80.46 22.93
C THR A 618 -2.31 -79.22 22.17
N GLU A 619 -3.15 -78.75 21.24
CA GLU A 619 -3.00 -77.50 20.51
C GLU A 619 -4.21 -76.60 20.80
N VAL A 620 -3.95 -75.37 21.26
CA VAL A 620 -4.94 -74.31 21.46
C VAL A 620 -4.62 -73.17 20.51
N SER A 621 -5.54 -72.87 19.59
CA SER A 621 -5.43 -71.77 18.62
C SER A 621 -6.43 -70.67 18.92
N LEU A 622 -5.97 -69.43 19.03
CA LEU A 622 -6.78 -68.22 19.17
C LEU A 622 -6.66 -67.39 17.88
N ASP A 623 -7.79 -67.20 17.21
CA ASP A 623 -7.90 -66.41 15.98
C ASP A 623 -8.56 -65.06 16.29
N VAL A 624 -7.77 -63.97 16.30
CA VAL A 624 -8.23 -62.61 16.57
C VAL A 624 -8.52 -61.89 15.24
N PRO A 625 -9.74 -61.37 15.01
CA PRO A 625 -10.07 -60.66 13.78
C PRO A 625 -9.30 -59.33 13.67
N ALA A 626 -9.26 -58.75 12.46
CA ALA A 626 -8.82 -57.38 12.27
C ALA A 626 -9.68 -56.46 13.18
N PRO A 627 -9.10 -55.43 13.81
CA PRO A 627 -9.90 -54.44 14.51
C PRO A 627 -10.92 -53.87 13.51
N ALA A 628 -12.21 -54.08 13.77
CA ALA A 628 -13.26 -53.43 13.01
C ALA A 628 -13.03 -51.93 13.19
N ALA A 629 -12.80 -51.20 12.09
CA ALA A 629 -12.92 -49.75 12.11
C ALA A 629 -14.29 -49.45 12.73
N ALA A 630 -14.28 -48.71 13.84
CA ALA A 630 -15.47 -48.42 14.63
C ALA A 630 -16.63 -48.09 13.69
N ALA A 631 -17.69 -48.91 13.71
CA ALA A 631 -18.92 -48.57 13.05
C ALA A 631 -19.40 -47.25 13.66
N GLU A 632 -19.51 -46.22 12.84
CA GLU A 632 -20.19 -44.97 13.20
C GLU A 632 -21.54 -45.32 13.84
N PRO A 633 -21.90 -44.70 14.98
CA PRO A 633 -23.22 -44.90 15.53
C PRO A 633 -24.24 -44.40 14.50
N GLN A 634 -24.99 -45.33 13.92
CA GLN A 634 -26.16 -45.00 13.12
C GLN A 634 -27.11 -44.22 14.01
N GLY A 635 -27.35 -42.96 13.62
CA GLY A 635 -28.27 -42.07 14.30
C GLY A 635 -29.62 -42.75 14.51
N ILE A 636 -30.10 -42.69 15.74
CA ILE A 636 -31.49 -42.96 16.07
C ILE A 636 -32.31 -41.86 15.39
N ALA A 637 -33.25 -42.28 14.54
CA ALA A 637 -34.20 -41.43 13.84
C ALA A 637 -35.15 -40.69 14.80
#